data_AF-A0AAU1G4A1-F1
#
_entry.id   AF-A0AAU1G4A1-F1
#
_cell.length_a   1.000
_cell.length_b   1.000
_cell.length_c   1.000
_cell.angle_alpha   90.00
_cell.angle_beta   90.00
_cell.angle_gamma   90.00
#
_symmetry.space_group_name_H-M   'P 1'
#
loop_
_entity.id
_entity.type
_entity.pdbx_description
1 polymer ?
#
loop_
_entity_poly.entity_id
_entity_poly.type
_entity_poly.pdbx_seq_one_letter_code
_entity_poly.pdbx_strand_id
1 'polypeptide(L)'
;MSNIDIGGRLAALERQIANLQRSSRLGHSSIEDAAIEVYDESGSLRAVIGQQADGTSGVVAVNGPPPPQPSRPYVSSVLGGVAVTWDGTFLEEVAAPLDFARVEIHIGATDGFIIGESTLRATMESPRGGTLIVAAVDPMYFRLMARTTSGTASDPSPQAGPVGPAAVVAQEVLDGIIDETALAEEAVGRMHLQVGAVGHTQLGIGTGNLLPDPGFDGPYTDQNLTGKTGWILTTGNNSARALQAGPKGPPPSTGRALMITELPVSPGDRFFLAVDYRVSADWAGDSIRLFMEWQDAQGAVLSYGILAVTPAPGGPWTRTNRQVQAPAGAVKAAVWIKNHEATAGTADFDNAEVRSVIGAGMVLADSIGTPELAAGSVVASKVAAKTLTAREVKALSITGAEIATNTLVARHIAAGALTAAHLAIGVDGNLIADPSFEGAITTGRLGTDWTVVAPGRDSPKALRVDCTSATPVDKTITLGTFPAMPGQRVWLSADYQLSTDWVGARVNVYVRWEDAAGAVLAYSRITSGSAAAGSGWKTMSGAPETAAPAQTVLGRIKLAADDGKAGSVLFDNSTCRIVIGSQPSGTRAEISPAGLVLFDEGGDERVSLVTGRANFLTLSGTNGGAVATIDEKGNAGFNDVSVAGGLTVGGIRLDSRLAESPRGLVAISRQYSAVTGSAAEMGFVELAFQSDVTRMYRIVVDCYVTASAETGEVHVTLRDGGASTPTVSSPVIQNRVFPINGLTWRSVRVELIRSGASLGGGLHRLLSTFHAQWAPGGTTVTLFGKSEQPAHMYVEDIGPAIPDTGVYNTGGGVTTPPRQQYERTYTASWSGSYANRGAYNSYYGSQCIQGYYSSNNGVQAALIGFPSSLASDLEGASIQSVELYLYYAHWYYNAGGKAVIKAHGHGSRPGTFSCDGDSRTIDWGRNVGKWIDITSIFDSTSWRGVALDPNSTSLDYYGRAEGVGEEHPPQLKVTYVK
;
A
#
# COMPACT_ATOMS: atom_id res chain seq x y z
N MET A 1 55.76 -53.85 -39.73
CA MET A 1 54.66 -54.63 -39.11
C MET A 1 55.04 -54.88 -37.66
N SER A 2 54.05 -54.73 -36.78
CA SER A 2 54.15 -54.51 -35.34
C SER A 2 54.96 -55.54 -34.55
N ASN A 3 55.76 -55.03 -33.60
CA ASN A 3 56.16 -55.71 -32.37
C ASN A 3 54.96 -56.37 -31.69
N ILE A 4 55.07 -57.66 -31.38
CA ILE A 4 54.44 -58.25 -30.20
C ILE A 4 55.57 -58.68 -29.27
N ASP A 5 55.68 -57.96 -28.16
CA ASP A 5 56.60 -58.17 -27.05
C ASP A 5 56.08 -59.32 -26.16
N ILE A 6 56.70 -60.49 -26.31
CA ILE A 6 56.41 -61.70 -25.54
C ILE A 6 56.87 -61.58 -24.07
N GLY A 7 57.82 -60.71 -23.75
CA GLY A 7 58.34 -60.55 -22.38
C GLY A 7 57.36 -59.84 -21.44
N GLY A 8 56.66 -58.81 -21.93
CA GLY A 8 55.66 -58.06 -21.15
C GLY A 8 54.51 -58.93 -20.61
N ARG A 9 54.19 -60.04 -21.30
CA ARG A 9 53.14 -60.98 -20.90
C ARG A 9 53.58 -61.90 -19.76
N LEU A 10 54.87 -62.24 -19.69
CA LEU A 10 55.45 -63.03 -18.59
C LEU A 10 55.51 -62.19 -17.31
N ALA A 11 55.89 -60.91 -17.42
CA ALA A 11 55.89 -59.96 -16.31
C ALA A 11 54.50 -59.63 -15.75
N ALA A 12 53.42 -59.91 -16.49
CA ALA A 12 52.04 -59.76 -16.01
C ALA A 12 51.57 -61.00 -15.21
N LEU A 13 51.96 -62.20 -15.65
CA LEU A 13 51.61 -63.46 -14.95
C LEU A 13 52.35 -63.59 -13.60
N GLU A 14 53.63 -63.20 -13.53
CA GLU A 14 54.39 -63.23 -12.27
C GLU A 14 53.82 -62.25 -11.22
N ARG A 15 53.32 -61.08 -11.66
CA ARG A 15 52.64 -60.12 -10.78
C ARG A 15 51.29 -60.61 -10.26
N GLN A 16 50.58 -61.43 -11.03
CA GLN A 16 49.27 -61.96 -10.64
C GLN A 16 49.39 -63.06 -9.58
N ILE A 17 50.42 -63.91 -9.67
CA ILE A 17 50.71 -64.96 -8.66
C ILE A 17 51.20 -64.36 -7.34
N ALA A 18 52.05 -63.32 -7.39
CA ALA A 18 52.50 -62.62 -6.18
C ALA A 18 51.38 -61.83 -5.46
N ASN A 19 50.30 -61.47 -6.16
CA ASN A 19 49.12 -60.85 -5.55
C ASN A 19 48.16 -61.88 -4.94
N LEU A 20 48.08 -63.10 -5.48
CA LEU A 20 47.28 -64.19 -4.89
C LEU A 20 47.89 -64.75 -3.59
N GLN A 21 49.22 -64.71 -3.42
CA GLN A 21 49.85 -65.10 -2.15
C GLN A 21 49.69 -64.07 -1.01
N ARG A 22 49.09 -62.89 -1.25
CA ARG A 22 48.77 -61.90 -0.20
C ARG A 22 47.42 -62.11 0.48
N SER A 23 46.60 -63.09 0.07
CA SER A 23 45.31 -63.35 0.71
C SER A 23 45.42 -64.37 1.84
N SER A 24 45.97 -63.97 3.01
CA SER A 24 45.79 -64.69 4.30
C SER A 24 46.50 -63.96 5.46
N ARG A 25 46.16 -62.69 5.73
CA ARG A 25 46.57 -62.05 6.99
C ARG A 25 45.44 -61.16 7.52
N LEU A 26 44.80 -61.63 8.59
CA LEU A 26 43.83 -60.93 9.47
C LEU A 26 44.48 -59.74 10.21
N GLY A 27 45.34 -58.96 9.54
CA GLY A 27 46.01 -57.79 10.11
C GLY A 27 45.16 -56.52 10.03
N HIS A 28 44.11 -56.53 9.19
CA HIS A 28 43.18 -55.43 8.96
C HIS A 28 41.75 -55.94 8.78
N SER A 29 41.38 -57.00 9.51
CA SER A 29 40.01 -57.53 9.51
C SER A 29 39.26 -56.93 10.69
N SER A 30 38.21 -56.18 10.40
CA SER A 30 37.26 -55.70 11.39
C SER A 30 36.12 -56.72 11.53
N ILE A 31 35.66 -56.88 12.77
CA ILE A 31 34.38 -57.52 13.06
C ILE A 31 33.35 -56.39 12.98
N GLU A 32 32.64 -56.30 11.86
CA GLU A 32 31.58 -55.30 11.64
C GLU A 32 30.25 -55.92 12.04
N ASP A 33 29.56 -55.30 13.01
CA ASP A 33 28.27 -55.73 13.57
C ASP A 33 28.14 -57.25 13.88
N ALA A 34 29.18 -57.83 14.49
CA ALA A 34 29.22 -59.26 14.83
C ALA A 34 30.05 -59.54 16.10
N ALA A 35 30.01 -60.79 16.57
CA ALA A 35 30.86 -61.26 17.65
C ALA A 35 31.37 -62.69 17.42
N ILE A 36 32.48 -63.00 18.09
CA ILE A 36 33.01 -64.36 18.22
C ILE A 36 32.44 -64.96 19.50
N GLU A 37 31.76 -66.10 19.35
CA GLU A 37 31.18 -66.86 20.44
C GLU A 37 32.12 -68.00 20.87
N VAL A 38 32.45 -68.06 22.16
CA VAL A 38 33.29 -69.10 22.78
C VAL A 38 32.38 -70.06 23.52
N TYR A 39 32.37 -71.32 23.08
CA TYR A 39 31.59 -72.39 23.68
C TYR A 39 32.49 -73.34 24.50
N ASP A 40 31.95 -73.96 25.55
CA ASP A 40 32.62 -75.06 26.24
C ASP A 40 32.44 -76.40 25.52
N GLU A 41 33.03 -77.48 26.08
CA GLU A 41 32.94 -78.85 25.55
C GLU A 41 31.52 -79.42 25.49
N SER A 42 30.57 -78.83 26.22
CA SER A 42 29.15 -79.20 26.21
C SER A 42 28.33 -78.40 25.21
N GLY A 43 28.95 -77.45 24.50
CA GLY A 43 28.30 -76.56 23.55
C GLY A 43 27.56 -75.38 24.21
N SER A 44 27.83 -75.09 25.48
CA SER A 44 27.26 -73.92 26.17
C SER A 44 28.15 -72.69 25.96
N LEU A 45 27.54 -71.55 25.63
CA LEU A 45 28.26 -70.29 25.44
C LEU A 45 28.89 -69.83 26.76
N ARG A 46 30.21 -69.62 26.77
CA ARG A 46 31.01 -69.20 27.93
C ARG A 46 31.63 -67.82 27.81
N ALA A 47 31.85 -67.31 26.60
CA ALA A 47 32.26 -65.92 26.41
C ALA A 47 31.86 -65.39 25.03
N VAL A 48 31.69 -64.08 24.94
CA VAL A 48 31.46 -63.36 23.67
C VAL A 48 32.54 -62.30 23.53
N ILE A 49 33.19 -62.26 22.35
CA ILE A 49 34.27 -61.32 22.00
C ILE A 49 33.83 -60.54 20.75
N GLY A 50 33.46 -59.28 20.92
CA GLY A 50 32.95 -58.44 19.83
C GLY A 50 31.69 -57.68 20.24
N GLN A 51 30.82 -57.37 19.27
CA GLN A 51 29.60 -56.61 19.52
C GLN A 51 28.55 -57.46 20.27
N GLN A 52 28.05 -56.91 21.36
CA GLN A 52 27.08 -57.51 22.26
C GLN A 52 25.65 -57.18 21.79
N ALA A 53 24.66 -57.89 22.34
CA ALA A 53 23.26 -57.70 21.96
C ALA A 53 22.72 -56.28 22.25
N ASP A 54 23.38 -55.51 23.12
CA ASP A 54 23.07 -54.11 23.42
C ASP A 54 23.80 -53.09 22.53
N GLY A 55 24.61 -53.57 21.58
CA GLY A 55 25.39 -52.75 20.64
C GLY A 55 26.78 -52.33 21.14
N THR A 56 27.18 -52.70 22.37
CA THR A 56 28.52 -52.42 22.90
C THR A 56 29.55 -53.46 22.45
N SER A 57 30.84 -53.13 22.39
CA SER A 57 31.89 -54.11 21.99
C SER A 57 32.83 -54.43 23.15
N GLY A 58 33.02 -55.72 23.46
CA GLY A 58 33.86 -56.15 24.58
C GLY A 58 34.16 -57.66 24.63
N VAL A 59 34.86 -58.08 25.68
CA VAL A 59 35.04 -59.50 26.07
C VAL A 59 34.18 -59.72 27.32
N VAL A 60 33.12 -60.51 27.22
CA VAL A 60 32.19 -60.78 28.32
C VAL A 60 32.10 -62.28 28.56
N ALA A 61 32.29 -62.70 29.82
CA ALA A 61 32.00 -64.07 30.24
C ALA A 61 30.48 -64.25 30.39
N VAL A 62 29.95 -65.33 29.84
CA VAL A 62 28.52 -65.65 29.85
C VAL A 62 28.32 -67.02 30.51
N ASN A 63 27.30 -67.19 31.35
CA ASN A 63 26.99 -68.45 32.03
C ASN A 63 28.17 -69.07 32.81
N GLY A 64 28.92 -68.30 33.59
CA GLY A 64 29.96 -68.84 34.49
C GLY A 64 29.37 -69.73 35.60
N PRO A 65 30.16 -70.63 36.21
CA PRO A 65 29.69 -71.46 37.31
C PRO A 65 29.22 -70.60 38.51
N PRO A 66 28.24 -71.06 39.31
CA PRO A 66 27.85 -70.37 40.54
C PRO A 66 29.04 -70.24 41.50
N PRO A 67 29.26 -69.05 42.10
CA PRO A 67 30.27 -68.89 43.14
C PRO A 67 29.82 -69.60 44.44
N PRO A 68 30.74 -69.95 45.34
CA PRO A 68 30.39 -70.52 46.65
C PRO A 68 29.48 -69.59 47.47
N GLN A 69 28.75 -70.16 48.44
CA GLN A 69 27.83 -69.43 49.32
C GLN A 69 28.59 -68.58 50.36
N PRO A 70 28.34 -67.26 50.51
CA PRO A 70 29.04 -66.43 51.50
C PRO A 70 28.73 -66.80 52.96
N SER A 71 29.69 -66.52 53.86
CA SER A 71 29.49 -66.61 55.31
C SER A 71 28.45 -65.61 55.84
N ARG A 72 27.96 -65.81 57.08
CA ARG A 72 26.97 -64.94 57.73
C ARG A 72 27.57 -63.53 58.00
N PRO A 73 26.89 -62.42 57.67
CA PRO A 73 27.39 -61.08 57.98
C PRO A 73 27.31 -60.73 59.48
N TYR A 74 28.22 -59.88 59.94
CA TYR A 74 28.13 -59.20 61.25
C TYR A 74 27.44 -57.84 61.10
N VAL A 75 26.53 -57.48 62.02
CA VAL A 75 25.72 -56.24 61.92
C VAL A 75 25.69 -55.47 63.24
N SER A 76 25.84 -54.14 63.20
CA SER A 76 25.80 -53.25 64.37
C SER A 76 25.19 -51.86 64.09
N SER A 77 24.50 -51.27 65.08
CA SER A 77 23.85 -49.96 64.97
C SER A 77 24.85 -48.80 64.98
N VAL A 78 24.69 -47.83 64.07
CA VAL A 78 25.46 -46.58 64.02
C VAL A 78 24.55 -45.38 63.77
N LEU A 79 25.04 -44.16 64.01
CA LEU A 79 24.32 -42.94 63.63
C LEU A 79 24.12 -42.92 62.11
N GLY A 80 22.87 -42.81 61.66
CA GLY A 80 22.52 -42.79 60.25
C GLY A 80 22.39 -44.17 59.56
N GLY A 81 22.55 -45.30 60.27
CA GLY A 81 22.31 -46.63 59.67
C GLY A 81 22.82 -47.83 60.47
N VAL A 82 23.10 -48.92 59.78
CA VAL A 82 23.64 -50.18 60.34
C VAL A 82 24.92 -50.55 59.59
N ALA A 83 26.01 -50.76 60.31
CA ALA A 83 27.25 -51.27 59.73
C ALA A 83 27.15 -52.79 59.51
N VAL A 84 27.30 -53.22 58.26
CA VAL A 84 27.25 -54.63 57.82
C VAL A 84 28.65 -55.04 57.37
N THR A 85 29.17 -56.13 57.94
CA THR A 85 30.53 -56.63 57.69
C THR A 85 30.50 -58.05 57.14
N TRP A 86 31.22 -58.27 56.04
CA TRP A 86 31.59 -59.61 55.55
C TRP A 86 33.11 -59.76 55.69
N ASP A 87 33.56 -60.91 56.19
CA ASP A 87 34.97 -61.16 56.51
C ASP A 87 35.79 -61.73 55.33
N GLY A 88 35.18 -61.84 54.14
CA GLY A 88 35.83 -62.36 52.93
C GLY A 88 35.81 -63.88 52.82
N THR A 89 35.10 -64.58 53.71
CA THR A 89 35.03 -66.04 53.72
C THR A 89 33.73 -66.57 53.11
N PHE A 90 33.82 -67.72 52.45
CA PHE A 90 32.67 -68.51 52.00
C PHE A 90 32.41 -69.67 52.97
N LEU A 91 31.19 -70.19 52.98
CA LEU A 91 30.88 -71.43 53.67
C LEU A 91 31.82 -72.56 53.20
N GLU A 92 32.20 -73.42 54.13
CA GLU A 92 33.22 -74.48 53.93
C GLU A 92 34.65 -73.96 53.65
N GLU A 93 34.95 -72.69 53.96
CA GLU A 93 36.29 -72.07 53.85
C GLU A 93 36.92 -72.13 52.45
N VAL A 94 36.09 -72.13 51.41
CA VAL A 94 36.54 -72.13 50.01
C VAL A 94 37.11 -70.75 49.63
N ALA A 95 38.23 -70.74 48.89
CA ALA A 95 38.81 -69.50 48.37
C ALA A 95 37.88 -68.84 47.32
N ALA A 96 37.89 -67.49 47.26
CA ALA A 96 37.12 -66.75 46.28
C ALA A 96 37.49 -67.15 44.84
N PRO A 97 36.52 -67.40 43.94
CA PRO A 97 36.78 -67.70 42.54
C PRO A 97 37.57 -66.58 41.83
N LEU A 98 38.38 -66.93 40.82
CA LEU A 98 39.15 -65.95 40.05
C LEU A 98 38.26 -65.01 39.22
N ASP A 99 37.04 -65.43 38.94
CA ASP A 99 36.00 -64.66 38.26
C ASP A 99 35.01 -64.02 39.26
N PHE A 100 35.36 -63.91 40.54
CA PHE A 100 34.59 -63.17 41.53
C PHE A 100 34.39 -61.72 41.08
N ALA A 101 33.13 -61.26 41.10
CA ALA A 101 32.80 -59.86 40.86
C ALA A 101 32.59 -59.12 42.19
N ARG A 102 31.62 -59.57 42.99
CA ARG A 102 31.19 -58.87 44.20
C ARG A 102 30.37 -59.73 45.15
N VAL A 103 30.25 -59.28 46.38
CA VAL A 103 29.21 -59.71 47.33
C VAL A 103 28.14 -58.64 47.45
N GLU A 104 26.91 -59.01 47.18
CA GLU A 104 25.71 -58.20 47.29
C GLU A 104 25.18 -58.24 48.72
N ILE A 105 24.93 -57.07 49.32
CA ILE A 105 24.31 -56.92 50.64
C ILE A 105 22.82 -56.68 50.43
N HIS A 106 22.02 -57.64 50.87
CA HIS A 106 20.57 -57.57 50.84
C HIS A 106 19.97 -57.34 52.22
N ILE A 107 18.93 -56.51 52.29
CA ILE A 107 18.19 -56.22 53.52
C ILE A 107 16.69 -56.49 53.35
N GLY A 108 16.05 -56.98 54.41
CA GLY A 108 14.61 -57.22 54.45
C GLY A 108 14.02 -56.90 55.81
N ALA A 109 12.76 -56.45 55.83
CA ALA A 109 12.06 -56.12 57.08
C ALA A 109 11.58 -57.37 57.84
N THR A 110 11.51 -58.53 57.18
CA THR A 110 10.98 -59.78 57.74
C THR A 110 12.06 -60.85 57.86
N ASP A 111 11.95 -61.69 58.89
CA ASP A 111 12.77 -62.89 59.01
C ASP A 111 12.49 -63.82 57.81
N GLY A 112 13.54 -64.42 57.23
CA GLY A 112 13.38 -65.33 56.11
C GLY A 112 13.27 -64.66 54.73
N PHE A 113 13.53 -63.36 54.61
CA PHE A 113 13.27 -62.63 53.35
C PHE A 113 13.99 -63.25 52.14
N ILE A 114 13.30 -63.23 50.99
CA ILE A 114 13.82 -63.74 49.73
C ILE A 114 14.73 -62.67 49.11
N ILE A 115 15.94 -63.08 48.71
CA ILE A 115 16.87 -62.20 48.00
C ILE A 115 16.30 -61.87 46.61
N GLY A 116 16.32 -60.59 46.26
CA GLY A 116 15.88 -60.07 44.97
C GLY A 116 16.40 -58.64 44.78
N GLU A 117 16.12 -58.05 43.62
CA GLU A 117 16.62 -56.70 43.28
C GLU A 117 16.16 -55.63 44.28
N SER A 118 14.93 -55.74 44.80
CA SER A 118 14.38 -54.79 45.76
C SER A 118 15.03 -54.84 47.15
N THR A 119 15.73 -55.93 47.48
CA THR A 119 16.41 -56.10 48.77
C THR A 119 17.88 -55.71 48.70
N LEU A 120 18.47 -55.59 47.50
CA LEU A 120 19.86 -55.17 47.34
C LEU A 120 20.06 -53.72 47.82
N ARG A 121 21.12 -53.47 48.58
CA ARG A 121 21.43 -52.12 49.10
C ARG A 121 22.84 -51.65 48.82
N ALA A 122 23.80 -52.55 48.85
CA ALA A 122 25.19 -52.21 48.61
C ALA A 122 25.93 -53.44 48.10
N THR A 123 27.11 -53.24 47.53
CA THR A 123 27.98 -54.32 47.07
C THR A 123 29.39 -54.12 47.63
N MET A 124 30.04 -55.24 47.91
CA MET A 124 31.45 -55.31 48.30
C MET A 124 32.22 -55.97 47.16
N GLU A 125 33.02 -55.19 46.46
CA GLU A 125 33.79 -55.64 45.29
C GLU A 125 35.13 -56.32 45.69
N SER A 126 35.53 -56.22 46.96
CA SER A 126 36.75 -56.87 47.43
C SER A 126 36.48 -58.32 47.84
N PRO A 127 37.20 -59.31 47.28
CA PRO A 127 37.08 -60.71 47.70
C PRO A 127 37.66 -60.96 49.11
N ARG A 128 38.26 -59.96 49.75
CA ARG A 128 38.84 -60.06 51.10
C ARG A 128 37.88 -59.63 52.21
N GLY A 129 36.64 -59.27 51.89
CA GLY A 129 35.68 -58.75 52.85
C GLY A 129 35.76 -57.23 53.04
N GLY A 130 34.82 -56.70 53.81
CA GLY A 130 34.67 -55.26 54.06
C GLY A 130 33.53 -54.95 55.03
N THR A 131 33.48 -53.71 55.50
CA THR A 131 32.36 -53.17 56.27
C THR A 131 31.75 -52.00 55.50
N LEU A 132 30.43 -52.03 55.34
CA LEU A 132 29.66 -50.95 54.73
C LEU A 132 28.54 -50.52 55.66
N ILE A 133 28.33 -49.21 55.77
CA ILE A 133 27.18 -48.66 56.49
C ILE A 133 26.01 -48.64 55.51
N VAL A 134 24.97 -49.39 55.83
CA VAL A 134 23.72 -49.41 55.08
C VAL A 134 22.72 -48.53 55.81
N ALA A 135 22.13 -47.57 55.11
CA ALA A 135 21.05 -46.77 55.67
C ALA A 135 19.87 -47.68 56.04
N ALA A 136 19.46 -47.62 57.30
CA ALA A 136 18.30 -48.30 57.83
C ALA A 136 17.50 -47.29 58.64
N VAL A 137 16.18 -47.26 58.44
CA VAL A 137 15.26 -46.40 59.20
C VAL A 137 14.57 -47.18 60.33
N ASP A 138 14.49 -48.51 60.19
CA ASP A 138 13.90 -49.46 61.14
C ASP A 138 14.86 -50.62 61.39
N PRO A 139 14.64 -51.49 62.41
CA PRO A 139 15.40 -52.73 62.56
C PRO A 139 15.17 -53.71 61.41
N MET A 140 16.22 -54.10 60.69
CA MET A 140 16.14 -54.94 59.49
C MET A 140 17.03 -56.18 59.56
N TYR A 141 16.69 -57.20 58.78
CA TYR A 141 17.47 -58.43 58.58
C TYR A 141 18.38 -58.31 57.36
N PHE A 142 19.53 -59.00 57.37
CA PHE A 142 20.60 -58.88 56.39
C PHE A 142 21.05 -60.26 55.87
N ARG A 143 21.24 -60.41 54.55
CA ARG A 143 21.82 -61.59 53.89
C ARG A 143 22.79 -61.14 52.80
N LEU A 144 23.78 -61.97 52.48
CA LEU A 144 24.78 -61.72 51.45
C LEU A 144 24.60 -62.67 50.27
N MET A 145 24.97 -62.25 49.05
CA MET A 145 24.98 -63.13 47.87
C MET A 145 26.16 -62.80 46.97
N ALA A 146 27.00 -63.78 46.63
CA ALA A 146 28.14 -63.54 45.75
C ALA A 146 27.74 -63.63 44.27
N ARG A 147 28.45 -62.87 43.43
CA ARG A 147 28.29 -62.85 41.98
C ARG A 147 29.62 -63.08 41.29
N THR A 148 29.61 -63.83 40.20
CA THR A 148 30.75 -63.88 39.26
C THR A 148 30.67 -62.76 38.23
N THR A 149 31.74 -62.54 37.47
CA THR A 149 31.80 -61.56 36.36
C THR A 149 30.78 -61.82 35.26
N SER A 150 30.29 -63.06 35.14
CA SER A 150 29.20 -63.43 34.23
C SER A 150 27.79 -63.15 34.78
N GLY A 151 27.67 -62.69 36.03
CA GLY A 151 26.41 -62.39 36.70
C GLY A 151 25.75 -63.56 37.45
N THR A 152 26.32 -64.77 37.37
CA THR A 152 25.80 -65.94 38.09
C THR A 152 25.87 -65.74 39.61
N ALA A 153 24.76 -65.99 40.31
CA ALA A 153 24.63 -65.85 41.76
C ALA A 153 25.02 -67.12 42.52
N SER A 154 25.57 -66.95 43.73
CA SER A 154 25.65 -68.02 44.73
C SER A 154 24.30 -68.25 45.39
N ASP A 155 24.22 -69.28 46.23
CA ASP A 155 23.19 -69.34 47.27
C ASP A 155 23.34 -68.16 48.27
N PRO A 156 22.25 -67.66 48.87
CA PRO A 156 22.28 -66.61 49.90
C PRO A 156 22.99 -67.04 51.19
N SER A 157 23.72 -66.14 51.85
CA SER A 157 24.29 -66.41 53.18
C SER A 157 23.21 -66.71 54.22
N PRO A 158 23.56 -67.34 55.35
CA PRO A 158 22.73 -67.31 56.55
C PRO A 158 22.41 -65.87 56.97
N GLN A 159 21.24 -65.64 57.57
CA GLN A 159 20.71 -64.31 57.86
C GLN A 159 21.23 -63.72 59.18
N ALA A 160 21.49 -62.41 59.23
CA ALA A 160 21.78 -61.64 60.44
C ALA A 160 20.68 -60.60 60.74
N GLY A 161 20.57 -60.13 62.00
CA GLY A 161 19.55 -59.16 62.41
C GLY A 161 18.34 -59.74 63.18
N PRO A 162 17.35 -58.90 63.57
CA PRO A 162 17.16 -57.52 63.10
C PRO A 162 17.96 -56.47 63.90
N VAL A 163 18.51 -55.45 63.21
CA VAL A 163 19.25 -54.31 63.81
C VAL A 163 18.88 -53.01 63.09
N GLY A 164 18.71 -51.89 63.82
CA GLY A 164 18.30 -50.57 63.28
C GLY A 164 19.28 -49.43 63.65
N PRO A 165 19.04 -48.17 63.24
CA PRO A 165 19.94 -47.04 63.49
C PRO A 165 19.95 -46.60 64.96
N ALA A 166 21.04 -45.93 65.40
CA ALA A 166 21.12 -45.34 66.73
C ALA A 166 20.28 -44.04 66.82
N ALA A 167 19.51 -43.85 67.89
CA ALA A 167 18.66 -42.66 68.09
C ALA A 167 19.46 -41.45 68.64
N VAL A 168 19.11 -40.23 68.20
CA VAL A 168 19.62 -38.96 68.77
C VAL A 168 18.68 -38.53 69.91
N VAL A 169 19.19 -38.42 71.13
CA VAL A 169 18.38 -38.11 72.33
C VAL A 169 18.55 -36.66 72.79
N ALA A 170 17.46 -36.08 73.28
CA ALA A 170 17.27 -34.65 73.57
C ALA A 170 18.27 -33.99 74.56
N GLN A 171 19.15 -34.75 75.20
CA GLN A 171 20.13 -34.22 76.16
C GLN A 171 21.46 -33.78 75.54
N GLU A 172 21.63 -33.93 74.23
CA GLU A 172 22.84 -33.50 73.52
C GLU A 172 22.70 -32.12 72.85
N VAL A 173 21.53 -31.48 72.94
CA VAL A 173 21.30 -30.09 72.47
C VAL A 173 21.01 -29.20 73.68
N LEU A 174 21.99 -28.41 74.10
CA LEU A 174 21.87 -27.50 75.26
C LEU A 174 21.07 -26.22 74.91
N ASP A 175 20.49 -25.59 75.92
CA ASP A 175 19.88 -24.25 75.78
C ASP A 175 20.94 -23.24 75.28
N GLY A 176 20.60 -22.50 74.23
CA GLY A 176 21.47 -21.49 73.63
C GLY A 176 22.55 -22.05 72.68
N ILE A 177 22.59 -23.36 72.41
CA ILE A 177 23.58 -23.95 71.51
C ILE A 177 23.37 -23.59 70.03
N ILE A 178 22.14 -23.20 69.67
CA ILE A 178 21.80 -22.62 68.38
C ILE A 178 21.80 -21.09 68.56
N ASP A 179 22.90 -20.44 68.21
CA ASP A 179 23.04 -18.99 68.17
C ASP A 179 23.13 -18.47 66.72
N GLU A 180 23.33 -17.17 66.56
CA GLU A 180 23.41 -16.48 65.25
C GLU A 180 24.58 -16.93 64.35
N THR A 181 25.52 -17.71 64.89
CA THR A 181 26.64 -18.29 64.12
C THR A 181 26.51 -19.79 63.88
N ALA A 182 25.68 -20.48 64.65
CA ALA A 182 25.50 -21.93 64.60
C ALA A 182 24.78 -22.43 63.33
N LEU A 183 24.04 -21.54 62.66
CA LEU A 183 23.33 -21.83 61.41
C LEU A 183 23.79 -20.87 60.31
N ALA A 184 24.17 -21.41 59.16
CA ALA A 184 24.44 -20.60 57.98
C ALA A 184 23.16 -19.94 57.47
N GLU A 185 23.30 -18.81 56.76
CA GLU A 185 22.17 -18.17 56.08
C GLU A 185 21.45 -19.17 55.16
N GLU A 186 20.12 -19.22 55.26
CA GLU A 186 19.23 -20.20 54.58
C GLU A 186 19.37 -21.69 54.97
N ALA A 187 20.12 -22.04 56.02
CA ALA A 187 20.27 -23.44 56.44
C ALA A 187 18.94 -24.13 56.81
N VAL A 188 17.94 -23.37 57.27
CA VAL A 188 16.60 -23.88 57.62
C VAL A 188 15.55 -23.39 56.61
N GLY A 189 15.51 -24.02 55.43
CA GLY A 189 14.45 -23.81 54.43
C GLY A 189 13.11 -24.53 54.69
N ARG A 190 12.12 -24.25 53.82
CA ARG A 190 10.70 -24.68 53.92
C ARG A 190 10.44 -26.18 54.10
N MET A 191 11.39 -27.04 53.75
CA MET A 191 11.28 -28.51 53.86
C MET A 191 11.75 -29.01 55.24
N HIS A 192 12.55 -28.21 55.95
CA HIS A 192 13.15 -28.59 57.23
C HIS A 192 12.19 -28.38 58.42
N LEU A 193 11.06 -27.71 58.20
CA LEU A 193 10.02 -27.48 59.18
C LEU A 193 8.68 -28.00 58.64
N GLN A 194 8.04 -28.91 59.38
CA GLN A 194 6.67 -29.32 59.05
C GLN A 194 5.69 -28.16 59.33
N VAL A 195 4.58 -28.13 58.59
CA VAL A 195 3.47 -27.20 58.85
C VAL A 195 2.99 -27.38 60.28
N GLY A 196 3.11 -26.34 61.10
CA GLY A 196 2.72 -26.33 62.52
C GLY A 196 3.80 -26.78 63.51
N ALA A 197 5.01 -27.14 63.05
CA ALA A 197 6.12 -27.52 63.93
C ALA A 197 6.62 -26.38 64.83
N VAL A 198 6.34 -25.13 64.45
CA VAL A 198 6.66 -23.93 65.22
C VAL A 198 5.38 -23.11 65.39
N GLY A 199 4.85 -23.06 66.62
CA GLY A 199 3.65 -22.30 66.97
C GLY A 199 3.96 -20.97 67.66
N HIS A 200 2.92 -20.19 67.97
CA HIS A 200 3.05 -18.88 68.63
C HIS A 200 3.72 -18.92 70.01
N THR A 201 3.84 -20.12 70.61
CA THR A 201 4.50 -20.33 71.89
C THR A 201 6.01 -20.55 71.75
N GLN A 202 6.47 -21.02 70.58
CA GLN A 202 7.89 -21.27 70.29
C GLN A 202 8.56 -20.11 69.52
N LEU A 203 7.79 -19.27 68.83
CA LEU A 203 8.25 -17.99 68.29
C LEU A 203 7.91 -16.90 69.29
N GLY A 204 8.88 -16.49 70.09
CA GLY A 204 8.75 -15.38 71.01
C GLY A 204 8.53 -14.00 70.38
N ILE A 205 8.00 -13.89 69.14
CA ILE A 205 7.42 -12.65 68.58
C ILE A 205 6.62 -12.96 67.30
N GLY A 206 5.33 -12.59 67.25
CA GLY A 206 4.50 -12.77 66.05
C GLY A 206 3.07 -12.20 66.10
N THR A 207 2.93 -10.95 65.62
CA THR A 207 1.76 -10.39 64.89
C THR A 207 0.35 -10.41 65.50
N GLY A 208 0.19 -10.15 66.79
CA GLY A 208 -1.14 -9.88 67.36
C GLY A 208 -1.11 -8.90 68.51
N ASN A 209 -0.22 -9.13 69.47
CA ASN A 209 -0.05 -8.31 70.65
C ASN A 209 1.36 -8.51 71.19
N LEU A 210 2.04 -7.45 71.59
CA LEU A 210 3.39 -7.46 72.16
C LEU A 210 3.37 -7.73 73.67
N LEU A 211 2.18 -7.89 74.27
CA LEU A 211 2.05 -8.27 75.67
C LEU A 211 2.09 -9.80 75.82
N PRO A 212 2.82 -10.33 76.82
CA PRO A 212 2.95 -11.76 77.07
C PRO A 212 1.66 -12.40 77.61
N ASP A 213 0.83 -11.64 78.31
CA ASP A 213 -0.46 -12.08 78.86
C ASP A 213 -1.48 -10.92 78.82
N PRO A 214 -2.04 -10.61 77.65
CA PRO A 214 -2.89 -9.44 77.47
C PRO A 214 -4.26 -9.53 78.16
N GLY A 215 -4.76 -10.74 78.43
CA GLY A 215 -6.03 -10.96 79.14
C GLY A 215 -5.88 -11.09 80.66
N PHE A 216 -4.65 -10.99 81.20
CA PHE A 216 -4.34 -11.17 82.62
C PHE A 216 -4.85 -12.49 83.24
N ASP A 217 -4.96 -13.53 82.42
CA ASP A 217 -5.56 -14.82 82.78
C ASP A 217 -4.52 -15.92 83.01
N GLY A 218 -3.28 -15.69 82.58
CA GLY A 218 -2.22 -16.68 82.48
C GLY A 218 -1.24 -16.68 83.66
N PRO A 219 -0.33 -17.67 83.67
CA PRO A 219 0.67 -17.85 84.74
C PRO A 219 1.65 -16.67 84.86
N TYR A 220 1.85 -15.90 83.78
CA TYR A 220 2.69 -14.70 83.81
C TYR A 220 2.09 -13.62 84.74
N THR A 221 0.78 -13.41 84.69
CA THR A 221 0.09 -12.48 85.59
C THR A 221 0.19 -12.93 87.05
N ASP A 222 0.00 -14.23 87.32
CA ASP A 222 0.14 -14.80 88.66
C ASP A 222 1.56 -14.57 89.23
N GLN A 223 2.59 -14.76 88.41
CA GLN A 223 3.97 -14.48 88.79
C GLN A 223 4.22 -12.97 89.04
N ASN A 224 3.71 -12.11 88.16
CA ASN A 224 3.89 -10.65 88.25
C ASN A 224 3.22 -10.03 89.50
N LEU A 225 2.15 -10.67 90.00
CA LEU A 225 1.44 -10.26 91.22
C LEU A 225 2.09 -10.76 92.52
N THR A 226 3.03 -11.71 92.46
CA THR A 226 3.67 -12.27 93.65
C THR A 226 4.39 -11.18 94.46
N GLY A 227 3.97 -10.99 95.72
CA GLY A 227 4.52 -9.98 96.62
C GLY A 227 4.04 -8.54 96.40
N LYS A 228 3.11 -8.29 95.47
CA LYS A 228 2.55 -6.96 95.19
C LYS A 228 1.24 -6.73 95.98
N THR A 229 1.34 -6.16 97.18
CA THR A 229 0.16 -5.87 98.01
C THR A 229 -0.75 -4.82 97.37
N GLY A 230 -2.07 -5.09 97.29
CA GLY A 230 -3.10 -4.16 96.78
C GLY A 230 -3.38 -4.21 95.27
N TRP A 231 -2.84 -5.22 94.59
CA TRP A 231 -3.35 -5.71 93.30
C TRP A 231 -4.01 -7.06 93.54
N ILE A 232 -5.22 -7.26 93.04
CA ILE A 232 -5.94 -8.53 93.14
C ILE A 232 -6.54 -8.92 91.78
N LEU A 233 -6.88 -10.20 91.64
CA LEU A 233 -7.60 -10.70 90.48
C LEU A 233 -9.11 -10.67 90.75
N THR A 234 -9.87 -10.17 89.79
CA THR A 234 -11.34 -10.11 89.81
C THR A 234 -11.91 -10.74 88.54
N THR A 235 -13.23 -10.76 88.36
CA THR A 235 -13.85 -11.22 87.10
C THR A 235 -13.68 -10.19 85.98
N GLY A 236 -13.15 -10.62 84.84
CA GLY A 236 -12.85 -9.77 83.70
C GLY A 236 -13.99 -9.56 82.70
N ASN A 237 -13.64 -8.98 81.54
CA ASN A 237 -14.52 -8.58 80.44
C ASN A 237 -14.46 -9.62 79.31
N ASN A 238 -15.35 -10.61 79.37
CA ASN A 238 -15.34 -11.80 78.50
C ASN A 238 -14.06 -12.67 78.63
N SER A 239 -13.32 -12.48 79.72
CA SER A 239 -12.15 -13.25 80.16
C SER A 239 -12.43 -13.87 81.54
N ALA A 240 -11.58 -14.80 81.99
CA ALA A 240 -11.79 -15.47 83.27
C ALA A 240 -11.44 -14.55 84.45
N ARG A 241 -10.47 -13.65 84.28
CA ARG A 241 -9.87 -12.81 85.29
C ARG A 241 -9.56 -11.42 84.71
N ALA A 242 -9.46 -10.44 85.60
CA ALA A 242 -8.95 -9.10 85.30
C ALA A 242 -8.12 -8.58 86.46
N LEU A 243 -7.26 -7.62 86.16
CA LEU A 243 -6.36 -6.99 87.12
C LEU A 243 -7.06 -5.84 87.84
N GLN A 244 -7.31 -5.94 89.14
CA GLN A 244 -7.91 -4.88 89.96
C GLN A 244 -6.86 -4.15 90.81
N ALA A 245 -6.84 -2.81 90.74
CA ALA A 245 -6.03 -1.94 91.57
C ALA A 245 -6.87 -1.12 92.55
N GLY A 246 -6.63 -1.29 93.85
CA GLY A 246 -7.16 -0.40 94.89
C GLY A 246 -6.40 0.93 95.00
N PRO A 247 -6.85 1.87 95.86
CA PRO A 247 -6.15 3.13 96.07
C PRO A 247 -4.82 2.88 96.77
N LYS A 248 -3.83 3.78 96.59
CA LYS A 248 -2.49 3.62 97.18
C LYS A 248 -2.41 4.09 98.65
N GLY A 249 -3.37 4.89 99.11
CA GLY A 249 -3.43 5.48 100.46
C GLY A 249 -3.68 6.99 100.45
N PRO A 250 -3.83 7.65 101.61
CA PRO A 250 -4.15 9.08 101.69
C PRO A 250 -3.05 9.98 101.08
N PRO A 251 -3.39 11.20 100.64
CA PRO A 251 -2.49 12.09 99.89
C PRO A 251 -1.16 12.39 100.60
N PRO A 252 -0.05 12.65 99.87
CA PRO A 252 0.03 12.76 98.41
C PRO A 252 0.44 11.42 97.78
N SER A 253 -0.52 10.61 97.31
CA SER A 253 -0.23 9.28 96.75
C SER A 253 -0.36 9.29 95.22
N THR A 254 0.75 9.03 94.52
CA THR A 254 0.86 9.21 93.07
C THR A 254 0.15 8.16 92.20
N GLY A 255 -0.81 7.42 92.77
CA GLY A 255 -1.50 6.27 92.17
C GLY A 255 -0.75 4.94 92.26
N ARG A 256 -1.48 3.83 92.08
CA ARG A 256 -0.98 2.44 92.14
C ARG A 256 -0.65 1.95 90.72
N ALA A 257 0.61 1.55 90.48
CA ALA A 257 1.10 1.14 89.16
C ALA A 257 1.67 -0.29 89.19
N LEU A 258 1.54 -1.01 88.07
CA LEU A 258 2.11 -2.34 87.84
C LEU A 258 2.76 -2.37 86.46
N MET A 259 4.01 -2.82 86.38
CA MET A 259 4.70 -3.07 85.13
C MET A 259 4.21 -4.41 84.59
N ILE A 260 3.71 -4.44 83.36
CA ILE A 260 3.12 -5.64 82.76
C ILE A 260 4.05 -6.33 81.76
N THR A 261 5.03 -5.63 81.18
CA THR A 261 6.10 -6.23 80.39
C THR A 261 7.20 -5.20 80.13
N GLU A 262 8.34 -5.63 79.61
CA GLU A 262 9.37 -4.78 79.01
C GLU A 262 9.64 -5.25 77.58
N LEU A 263 9.86 -4.29 76.66
CA LEU A 263 10.10 -4.57 75.25
C LEU A 263 11.31 -3.76 74.76
N PRO A 264 12.17 -4.33 73.88
CA PRO A 264 13.17 -3.55 73.17
C PRO A 264 12.48 -2.61 72.18
N VAL A 265 12.96 -1.37 72.08
CA VAL A 265 12.44 -0.37 71.15
C VAL A 265 13.59 0.42 70.52
N SER A 266 13.38 0.95 69.32
CA SER A 266 14.29 1.89 68.68
C SER A 266 13.73 3.31 68.67
N PRO A 267 14.58 4.35 68.61
CA PRO A 267 14.12 5.72 68.44
C PRO A 267 13.21 5.88 67.21
N GLY A 268 12.03 6.46 67.40
CA GLY A 268 11.06 6.68 66.33
C GLY A 268 10.04 5.56 66.13
N ASP A 269 10.22 4.40 66.75
CA ASP A 269 9.23 3.31 66.74
C ASP A 269 7.86 3.81 67.22
N ARG A 270 6.80 3.35 66.55
CA ARG A 270 5.42 3.72 66.86
C ARG A 270 4.64 2.52 67.35
N PHE A 271 3.91 2.70 68.44
CA PHE A 271 3.11 1.66 69.08
C PHE A 271 1.66 2.12 69.22
N PHE A 272 0.72 1.20 69.03
CA PHE A 272 -0.68 1.37 69.39
C PHE A 272 -0.92 0.67 70.73
N LEU A 273 -1.50 1.40 71.67
CA LEU A 273 -1.89 0.95 73.00
C LEU A 273 -3.40 0.87 73.10
N ALA A 274 -3.94 -0.18 73.73
CA ALA A 274 -5.34 -0.24 74.13
C ALA A 274 -5.55 -1.07 75.40
N VAL A 275 -6.61 -0.81 76.16
CA VAL A 275 -6.99 -1.60 77.34
C VAL A 275 -8.48 -1.43 77.61
N ASP A 276 -9.12 -2.48 78.09
CA ASP A 276 -10.48 -2.41 78.64
C ASP A 276 -10.38 -2.07 80.12
N TYR A 277 -11.22 -1.15 80.60
CA TYR A 277 -11.23 -0.75 82.00
C TYR A 277 -12.66 -0.59 82.55
N ARG A 278 -12.80 -0.71 83.87
CA ARG A 278 -13.95 -0.20 84.65
C ARG A 278 -13.48 0.27 86.02
N VAL A 279 -14.28 1.09 86.70
CA VAL A 279 -13.99 1.55 88.07
C VAL A 279 -15.19 1.36 88.98
N SER A 280 -14.95 1.19 90.29
CA SER A 280 -16.02 1.06 91.28
C SER A 280 -16.84 2.36 91.44
N ALA A 281 -18.04 2.26 92.01
CA ALA A 281 -18.96 3.40 92.17
C ALA A 281 -18.42 4.48 93.12
N ASP A 282 -17.56 4.11 94.06
CA ASP A 282 -16.87 4.98 95.02
C ASP A 282 -15.49 5.46 94.51
N TRP A 283 -15.14 5.18 93.26
CA TRP A 283 -13.83 5.56 92.72
C TRP A 283 -13.64 7.08 92.66
N ALA A 284 -12.54 7.55 93.26
CA ALA A 284 -12.16 8.96 93.31
C ALA A 284 -10.68 9.13 92.94
N GLY A 285 -10.39 9.24 91.65
CA GLY A 285 -9.05 9.49 91.10
C GLY A 285 -9.04 10.39 89.87
N ASP A 286 -7.86 10.61 89.27
CA ASP A 286 -7.69 11.45 88.08
C ASP A 286 -7.92 10.67 86.79
N SER A 287 -7.22 9.54 86.64
CA SER A 287 -7.26 8.74 85.41
C SER A 287 -6.86 7.29 85.64
N ILE A 288 -7.32 6.42 84.76
CA ILE A 288 -6.68 5.11 84.55
C ILE A 288 -5.72 5.23 83.38
N ARG A 289 -4.58 4.55 83.46
CA ARG A 289 -3.52 4.67 82.46
C ARG A 289 -2.96 3.31 82.04
N LEU A 290 -2.75 3.15 80.73
CA LEU A 290 -1.79 2.22 80.15
C LEU A 290 -0.69 3.07 79.50
N PHE A 291 0.57 2.84 79.81
CA PHE A 291 1.63 3.70 79.28
C PHE A 291 2.93 2.97 79.07
N MET A 292 3.73 3.49 78.15
CA MET A 292 5.10 3.04 77.92
C MET A 292 6.04 4.06 78.52
N GLU A 293 6.88 3.61 79.44
CA GLU A 293 8.01 4.36 79.98
C GLU A 293 9.22 4.09 79.09
N TRP A 294 9.69 5.12 78.39
CA TRP A 294 10.84 5.01 77.50
C TRP A 294 12.12 5.12 78.31
N GLN A 295 13.02 4.15 78.17
CA GLN A 295 14.28 4.09 78.89
C GLN A 295 15.46 4.08 77.90
N ASP A 296 16.57 4.71 78.29
CA ASP A 296 17.85 4.60 77.57
C ASP A 296 18.56 3.26 77.86
N ALA A 297 19.72 3.06 77.25
CA ALA A 297 20.53 1.84 77.41
C ALA A 297 21.05 1.64 78.86
N GLN A 298 21.06 2.68 79.69
CA GLN A 298 21.47 2.64 81.09
C GLN A 298 20.28 2.47 82.06
N GLY A 299 19.04 2.42 81.52
CA GLY A 299 17.80 2.28 82.29
C GLY A 299 17.24 3.60 82.82
N ALA A 300 17.77 4.76 82.42
CA ALA A 300 17.22 6.05 82.82
C ALA A 300 15.96 6.38 82.00
N VAL A 301 14.93 6.91 82.67
CA VAL A 301 13.65 7.25 82.04
C VAL A 301 13.79 8.54 81.23
N LEU A 302 13.47 8.45 79.94
CA LEU A 302 13.53 9.57 78.99
C LEU A 302 12.21 10.35 78.94
N SER A 303 11.09 9.66 78.73
CA SER A 303 9.75 10.24 78.72
C SER A 303 8.69 9.13 78.75
N TYR A 304 7.41 9.50 78.60
CA TYR A 304 6.28 8.57 78.69
C TYR A 304 5.35 8.67 77.48
N GLY A 305 4.99 7.54 76.89
CA GLY A 305 3.86 7.40 75.95
C GLY A 305 2.61 7.00 76.70
N ILE A 306 1.73 7.95 77.03
CA ILE A 306 0.62 7.73 77.96
C ILE A 306 -0.73 7.62 77.24
N LEU A 307 -1.42 6.49 77.39
CA LEU A 307 -2.87 6.37 77.20
C LEU A 307 -3.55 6.61 78.56
N ALA A 308 -4.21 7.76 78.72
CA ALA A 308 -4.92 8.16 79.94
C ALA A 308 -6.38 8.47 79.65
N VAL A 309 -7.28 8.03 80.52
CA VAL A 309 -8.71 8.35 80.45
C VAL A 309 -9.25 8.57 81.85
N THR A 310 -10.11 9.58 82.02
CA THR A 310 -10.85 9.82 83.26
C THR A 310 -12.17 9.06 83.21
N PRO A 311 -12.33 7.96 83.97
CA PRO A 311 -13.51 7.11 83.91
C PRO A 311 -14.69 7.72 84.69
N ALA A 312 -15.92 7.37 84.30
CA ALA A 312 -17.10 7.65 85.11
C ALA A 312 -17.22 6.61 86.25
N PRO A 313 -17.32 7.02 87.53
CA PRO A 313 -17.49 6.09 88.65
C PRO A 313 -18.68 5.14 88.45
N GLY A 314 -18.47 3.84 88.62
CA GLY A 314 -19.51 2.81 88.47
C GLY A 314 -19.93 2.49 87.02
N GLY A 315 -19.19 2.97 86.01
CA GLY A 315 -19.47 2.68 84.60
C GLY A 315 -19.19 1.22 84.19
N PRO A 316 -19.74 0.76 83.05
CA PRO A 316 -19.47 -0.57 82.50
C PRO A 316 -18.03 -0.65 81.94
N TRP A 317 -17.58 -1.88 81.63
CA TRP A 317 -16.32 -2.11 80.91
C TRP A 317 -16.28 -1.31 79.60
N THR A 318 -15.22 -0.53 79.42
CA THR A 318 -15.03 0.37 78.28
C THR A 318 -13.61 0.21 77.73
N ARG A 319 -13.44 0.13 76.41
CA ARG A 319 -12.12 0.09 75.76
C ARG A 319 -11.61 1.49 75.46
N THR A 320 -10.34 1.74 75.74
CA THR A 320 -9.64 2.98 75.34
C THR A 320 -8.38 2.64 74.55
N ASN A 321 -7.95 3.55 73.65
CA ASN A 321 -6.76 3.33 72.82
C ASN A 321 -6.04 4.63 72.42
N ARG A 322 -4.75 4.54 72.10
CA ARG A 322 -3.91 5.66 71.62
C ARG A 322 -2.64 5.14 70.93
N GLN A 323 -2.11 5.89 69.96
CA GLN A 323 -0.76 5.68 69.45
C GLN A 323 0.29 6.52 70.18
N VAL A 324 1.45 5.92 70.46
CA VAL A 324 2.60 6.54 71.13
C VAL A 324 3.87 6.29 70.31
N GLN A 325 4.87 7.15 70.45
CA GLN A 325 6.12 7.07 69.70
C GLN A 325 7.32 7.12 70.66
N ALA A 326 8.31 6.27 70.41
CA ALA A 326 9.56 6.24 71.15
C ALA A 326 10.40 7.51 70.83
N PRO A 327 10.87 8.24 71.86
CA PRO A 327 11.71 9.43 71.68
C PRO A 327 13.12 9.07 71.21
N ALA A 328 13.91 10.08 70.85
CA ALA A 328 15.34 9.90 70.59
C ALA A 328 16.06 9.26 71.80
N GLY A 329 16.92 8.28 71.53
CA GLY A 329 17.71 7.58 72.56
C GLY A 329 16.99 6.45 73.31
N ALA A 330 15.70 6.19 73.04
CA ALA A 330 14.98 5.07 73.63
C ALA A 330 15.51 3.73 73.09
N VAL A 331 15.89 2.83 73.99
CA VAL A 331 16.36 1.46 73.67
C VAL A 331 15.44 0.40 74.29
N LYS A 332 14.73 0.75 75.36
CA LYS A 332 13.79 -0.12 76.05
C LYS A 332 12.51 0.63 76.40
N ALA A 333 11.38 -0.08 76.41
CA ALA A 333 10.12 0.44 76.91
C ALA A 333 9.54 -0.50 77.98
N ALA A 334 9.35 0.03 79.19
CA ALA A 334 8.58 -0.67 80.22
C ALA A 334 7.10 -0.30 80.06
N VAL A 335 6.23 -1.30 79.93
CA VAL A 335 4.79 -1.09 79.77
C VAL A 335 4.12 -1.20 81.14
N TRP A 336 3.28 -0.23 81.47
CA TRP A 336 2.69 -0.07 82.80
C TRP A 336 1.19 0.16 82.73
N ILE A 337 0.47 -0.39 83.70
CA ILE A 337 -0.92 -0.05 84.01
C ILE A 337 -1.00 0.66 85.36
N LYS A 338 -1.87 1.66 85.48
CA LYS A 338 -1.95 2.50 86.68
C LYS A 338 -3.35 3.03 86.96
N ASN A 339 -3.76 2.91 88.22
CA ASN A 339 -4.87 3.67 88.81
C ASN A 339 -4.30 4.97 89.40
N HIS A 340 -4.42 6.09 88.68
CA HIS A 340 -3.66 7.32 88.94
C HIS A 340 -4.40 8.29 89.86
N GLU A 341 -3.70 8.77 90.90
CA GLU A 341 -4.21 9.70 91.94
C GLU A 341 -5.51 9.25 92.62
N ALA A 342 -5.81 7.94 92.64
CA ALA A 342 -7.01 7.42 93.28
C ALA A 342 -6.89 7.40 94.81
N THR A 343 -7.83 8.09 95.47
CA THR A 343 -7.95 8.21 96.92
C THR A 343 -9.02 7.29 97.52
N ALA A 344 -9.97 6.83 96.72
CA ALA A 344 -11.00 5.84 97.07
C ALA A 344 -11.38 4.98 95.84
N GLY A 345 -12.04 3.83 96.08
CA GLY A 345 -12.49 2.87 95.06
C GLY A 345 -11.39 2.13 94.29
N THR A 346 -11.79 1.24 93.38
CA THR A 346 -10.92 0.34 92.61
C THR A 346 -11.01 0.58 91.11
N ALA A 347 -9.98 0.19 90.36
CA ALA A 347 -9.95 0.17 88.90
C ALA A 347 -9.56 -1.21 88.39
N ASP A 348 -10.36 -1.78 87.50
CA ASP A 348 -10.14 -3.08 86.87
C ASP A 348 -9.64 -2.88 85.44
N PHE A 349 -8.70 -3.72 85.01
CA PHE A 349 -8.07 -3.68 83.69
C PHE A 349 -8.07 -5.06 83.05
N ASP A 350 -8.34 -5.10 81.74
CA ASP A 350 -8.42 -6.33 80.97
C ASP A 350 -8.14 -6.12 79.47
N ASN A 351 -7.90 -7.18 78.73
CA ASN A 351 -7.70 -7.20 77.27
C ASN A 351 -6.69 -6.13 76.78
N ALA A 352 -5.57 -5.97 77.48
CA ALA A 352 -4.55 -4.98 77.13
C ALA A 352 -3.91 -5.30 75.77
N GLU A 353 -3.54 -4.28 75.01
CA GLU A 353 -2.97 -4.42 73.66
C GLU A 353 -1.83 -3.44 73.45
N VAL A 354 -0.70 -3.97 72.96
CA VAL A 354 0.44 -3.19 72.46
C VAL A 354 0.82 -3.78 71.11
N ARG A 355 0.87 -2.98 70.04
CA ARG A 355 1.30 -3.44 68.70
C ARG A 355 2.15 -2.40 67.98
N SER A 356 3.07 -2.84 67.13
CA SER A 356 3.86 -1.94 66.27
C SER A 356 3.01 -1.35 65.14
N VAL A 357 3.30 -0.11 64.76
CA VAL A 357 2.64 0.60 63.64
C VAL A 357 3.66 0.81 62.52
N ILE A 358 3.41 0.22 61.34
CA ILE A 358 4.24 0.44 60.14
C ILE A 358 3.96 1.84 59.59
N GLY A 359 4.97 2.72 59.62
CA GLY A 359 4.89 4.08 59.08
C GLY A 359 5.08 4.14 57.56
N ALA A 360 4.71 5.26 56.95
CA ALA A 360 5.03 5.53 55.55
C ALA A 360 6.56 5.48 55.34
N GLY A 361 7.01 4.71 54.34
CA GLY A 361 8.45 4.54 54.02
C GLY A 361 9.10 3.28 54.59
N MET A 362 8.38 2.45 55.35
CA MET A 362 8.88 1.15 55.84
C MET A 362 8.65 -0.02 54.85
N VAL A 363 8.14 0.28 53.65
CA VAL A 363 8.05 -0.68 52.54
C VAL A 363 9.27 -0.47 51.67
N LEU A 364 10.05 -1.53 51.43
CA LEU A 364 11.21 -1.45 50.54
C LEU A 364 10.74 -1.13 49.12
N ALA A 365 11.55 -0.42 48.34
CA ALA A 365 11.28 -0.28 46.91
C ALA A 365 11.18 -1.68 46.27
N ASP A 366 10.21 -1.87 45.39
CA ASP A 366 9.96 -3.10 44.63
C ASP A 366 9.61 -4.36 45.43
N SER A 367 9.40 -4.26 46.75
CA SER A 367 9.01 -5.42 47.57
C SER A 367 7.54 -5.81 47.46
N ILE A 368 6.74 -5.08 46.66
CA ILE A 368 5.33 -5.36 46.42
C ILE A 368 5.17 -5.86 44.99
N GLY A 369 5.04 -7.17 44.84
CA GLY A 369 4.73 -7.84 43.59
C GLY A 369 3.24 -8.20 43.48
N THR A 370 2.91 -9.05 42.51
CA THR A 370 1.54 -9.54 42.34
C THR A 370 1.04 -10.42 43.48
N PRO A 371 1.84 -11.26 44.17
CA PRO A 371 1.37 -12.05 45.31
C PRO A 371 0.94 -11.20 46.52
N GLU A 372 1.58 -10.05 46.71
CA GLU A 372 1.31 -9.11 47.81
C GLU A 372 0.04 -8.26 47.54
N LEU A 373 -0.48 -8.29 46.32
CA LEU A 373 -1.70 -7.60 45.90
C LEU A 373 -2.87 -8.59 45.79
N ALA A 374 -3.75 -8.60 46.79
CA ALA A 374 -5.00 -9.35 46.70
C ALA A 374 -5.85 -8.91 45.49
N ALA A 375 -6.65 -9.83 44.94
CA ALA A 375 -7.57 -9.51 43.85
C ALA A 375 -8.52 -8.36 44.25
N GLY A 376 -8.65 -7.34 43.40
CA GLY A 376 -9.46 -6.15 43.70
C GLY A 376 -8.86 -5.21 44.76
N SER A 377 -7.62 -5.44 45.21
CA SER A 377 -6.95 -4.56 46.17
C SER A 377 -6.61 -3.19 45.58
N VAL A 378 -6.45 -3.07 44.26
CA VAL A 378 -6.28 -1.79 43.54
C VAL A 378 -7.61 -1.44 42.86
N VAL A 379 -8.35 -0.50 43.45
CA VAL A 379 -9.58 0.06 42.90
C VAL A 379 -9.35 1.51 42.47
N ALA A 380 -10.25 2.07 41.68
CA ALA A 380 -10.12 3.44 41.16
C ALA A 380 -9.87 4.50 42.26
N SER A 381 -10.48 4.36 43.44
CA SER A 381 -10.27 5.29 44.57
C SER A 381 -8.86 5.23 45.17
N LYS A 382 -8.09 4.17 44.89
CA LYS A 382 -6.70 4.00 45.33
C LYS A 382 -5.68 4.48 44.30
N VAL A 383 -6.14 4.92 43.11
CA VAL A 383 -5.30 5.49 42.06
C VAL A 383 -5.50 6.99 42.04
N ALA A 384 -4.43 7.75 42.25
CA ALA A 384 -4.50 9.20 42.17
C ALA A 384 -4.85 9.66 40.75
N ALA A 385 -5.63 10.74 40.64
CA ALA A 385 -6.03 11.25 39.34
C ALA A 385 -4.82 11.66 38.49
N LYS A 386 -4.83 11.32 37.20
CA LYS A 386 -3.79 11.66 36.20
C LYS A 386 -2.40 11.05 36.43
N THR A 387 -2.27 10.02 37.26
CA THR A 387 -0.96 9.36 37.47
C THR A 387 -0.68 8.22 36.49
N LEU A 388 -1.71 7.67 35.82
CA LEU A 388 -1.52 6.67 34.76
C LEU A 388 -1.28 7.38 33.42
N THR A 389 -0.11 7.15 32.83
CA THR A 389 0.25 7.61 31.48
C THR A 389 0.18 6.45 30.49
N ALA A 390 0.45 6.73 29.20
CA ALA A 390 0.49 5.69 28.18
C ALA A 390 1.57 4.62 28.45
N ARG A 391 2.62 4.93 29.23
CA ARG A 391 3.67 3.96 29.58
C ARG A 391 3.15 2.82 30.45
N GLU A 392 2.26 3.12 31.38
CA GLU A 392 1.69 2.14 32.32
C GLU A 392 0.56 1.31 31.69
N VAL A 393 0.11 1.69 30.49
CA VAL A 393 -0.98 1.02 29.76
C VAL A 393 -0.39 0.18 28.63
N LYS A 394 -0.53 -1.14 28.74
CA LYS A 394 -0.13 -2.07 27.67
C LYS A 394 -0.91 -1.78 26.38
N ALA A 395 -0.22 -1.79 25.24
CA ALA A 395 -0.87 -1.66 23.93
C ALA A 395 -2.02 -2.68 23.77
N LEU A 396 -3.15 -2.24 23.22
CA LEU A 396 -4.37 -3.02 22.99
C LEU A 396 -5.09 -3.55 24.25
N SER A 397 -4.71 -3.11 25.45
CA SER A 397 -5.38 -3.53 26.69
C SER A 397 -6.71 -2.81 26.96
N ILE A 398 -6.94 -1.65 26.35
CA ILE A 398 -8.22 -0.93 26.40
C ILE A 398 -8.97 -1.26 25.10
N THR A 399 -10.02 -2.08 25.20
CA THR A 399 -10.91 -2.39 24.10
C THR A 399 -12.13 -1.47 24.12
N GLY A 400 -13.01 -1.58 23.12
CA GLY A 400 -14.23 -0.78 23.07
C GLY A 400 -15.16 -0.99 24.28
N ALA A 401 -15.09 -2.14 24.96
CA ALA A 401 -15.91 -2.44 26.13
C ALA A 401 -15.50 -1.63 27.38
N GLU A 402 -14.23 -1.26 27.49
CA GLU A 402 -13.70 -0.44 28.59
C GLU A 402 -13.91 1.06 28.37
N ILE A 403 -14.44 1.47 27.20
CA ILE A 403 -14.71 2.85 26.85
C ILE A 403 -16.21 3.11 26.95
N ALA A 404 -16.62 3.83 27.99
CA ALA A 404 -18.01 4.25 28.13
C ALA A 404 -18.45 5.14 26.95
N THR A 405 -19.72 5.05 26.56
CA THR A 405 -20.32 5.90 25.54
C THR A 405 -20.10 7.39 25.87
N ASN A 406 -19.82 8.22 24.85
CA ASN A 406 -19.50 9.66 24.98
C ASN A 406 -18.17 10.00 25.68
N THR A 407 -17.32 9.00 25.98
CA THR A 407 -15.96 9.28 26.49
C THR A 407 -15.09 9.93 25.43
N LEU A 408 -15.19 9.50 24.16
CA LEU A 408 -14.48 10.10 23.03
C LEU A 408 -15.46 10.97 22.24
N VAL A 409 -15.34 12.29 22.39
CA VAL A 409 -16.12 13.31 21.65
C VAL A 409 -15.19 14.19 20.84
N ALA A 410 -15.73 15.03 19.95
CA ALA A 410 -14.94 15.85 19.02
C ALA A 410 -13.80 16.64 19.69
N ARG A 411 -13.99 17.22 20.88
CA ARG A 411 -12.92 17.93 21.61
C ARG A 411 -11.74 17.05 22.05
N HIS A 412 -11.92 15.74 22.12
CA HIS A 412 -10.88 14.75 22.46
C HIS A 412 -10.10 14.29 21.22
N ILE A 413 -10.53 14.69 20.02
CA ILE A 413 -9.94 14.31 18.74
C ILE A 413 -9.31 15.56 18.14
N ALA A 414 -7.98 15.57 17.99
CA ALA A 414 -7.31 16.68 17.34
C ALA A 414 -7.76 16.79 15.87
N ALA A 415 -7.85 18.02 15.35
CA ALA A 415 -8.17 18.24 13.94
C ALA A 415 -7.15 17.54 13.04
N GLY A 416 -7.63 16.72 12.10
CA GLY A 416 -6.78 15.91 11.22
C GLY A 416 -6.29 14.58 11.79
N ALA A 417 -6.55 14.27 13.07
CA ALA A 417 -6.18 12.99 13.68
C ALA A 417 -6.97 11.80 13.08
N LEU A 418 -8.18 12.06 12.60
CA LEU A 418 -8.94 11.14 11.76
C LEU A 418 -9.05 11.77 10.37
N THR A 419 -8.42 11.16 9.37
CA THR A 419 -8.59 11.52 7.95
C THR A 419 -9.53 10.53 7.25
N ALA A 420 -9.94 10.83 6.02
CA ALA A 420 -10.72 9.89 5.21
C ALA A 420 -9.99 8.54 4.95
N ALA A 421 -8.66 8.48 5.13
CA ALA A 421 -7.92 7.22 5.07
C ALA A 421 -8.03 6.39 6.36
N HIS A 422 -8.32 7.04 7.49
CA HIS A 422 -8.53 6.43 8.80
C HIS A 422 -10.00 6.08 9.05
N LEU A 423 -10.90 6.60 8.23
CA LEU A 423 -12.31 6.29 8.20
C LEU A 423 -12.57 5.49 6.92
N ALA A 424 -12.77 4.18 7.00
CA ALA A 424 -13.20 3.43 5.83
C ALA A 424 -14.63 3.88 5.42
N ILE A 425 -14.72 4.93 4.60
CA ILE A 425 -15.97 5.34 3.94
C ILE A 425 -15.87 4.91 2.48
N GLY A 426 -16.03 3.60 2.30
CA GLY A 426 -16.03 2.84 1.04
C GLY A 426 -14.73 2.86 0.23
N VAL A 427 -14.79 2.19 -0.94
CA VAL A 427 -13.64 1.90 -1.82
C VAL A 427 -13.55 2.97 -2.91
N ASP A 428 -12.37 3.57 -3.12
CA ASP A 428 -12.08 4.53 -4.20
C ASP A 428 -13.03 5.74 -4.30
N GLY A 429 -13.49 6.26 -3.16
CA GLY A 429 -14.41 7.41 -3.08
C GLY A 429 -15.88 7.06 -3.30
N ASN A 430 -16.23 5.77 -3.37
CA ASN A 430 -17.60 5.29 -3.29
C ASN A 430 -18.11 5.36 -1.84
N LEU A 431 -19.31 5.86 -1.62
CA LEU A 431 -19.95 5.91 -0.30
C LEU A 431 -20.57 4.56 0.12
N ILE A 432 -20.59 3.57 -0.78
CA ILE A 432 -21.04 2.21 -0.51
C ILE A 432 -19.81 1.35 -0.17
N ALA A 433 -19.79 0.78 1.04
CA ALA A 433 -18.62 0.06 1.58
C ALA A 433 -18.42 -1.37 1.03
N ASP A 434 -19.45 -1.96 0.42
CA ASP A 434 -19.38 -3.27 -0.23
C ASP A 434 -20.23 -3.22 -1.50
N PRO A 435 -19.68 -2.64 -2.59
CA PRO A 435 -20.44 -2.35 -3.80
C PRO A 435 -20.70 -3.57 -4.69
N SER A 436 -19.87 -4.62 -4.58
CA SER A 436 -20.03 -5.89 -5.30
C SER A 436 -20.71 -6.98 -4.48
N PHE A 437 -21.16 -6.66 -3.25
CA PHE A 437 -22.00 -7.53 -2.42
C PHE A 437 -21.37 -8.86 -1.96
N GLU A 438 -20.07 -8.88 -1.72
CA GLU A 438 -19.32 -10.12 -1.48
C GLU A 438 -19.08 -10.44 0.00
N GLY A 439 -19.01 -9.41 0.83
CA GLY A 439 -18.42 -9.45 2.16
C GLY A 439 -19.41 -9.43 3.32
N ALA A 440 -18.86 -9.38 4.53
CA ALA A 440 -19.63 -9.39 5.77
C ALA A 440 -20.57 -8.18 5.94
N ILE A 441 -20.26 -7.05 5.30
CA ILE A 441 -21.12 -5.85 5.36
C ILE A 441 -22.42 -6.09 4.60
N THR A 442 -22.38 -6.85 3.50
CA THR A 442 -23.59 -7.25 2.77
C THR A 442 -24.39 -8.27 3.57
N THR A 443 -23.77 -9.30 4.14
CA THR A 443 -24.50 -10.28 4.95
C THR A 443 -25.16 -9.64 6.17
N GLY A 444 -24.52 -8.66 6.81
CA GLY A 444 -25.05 -7.93 7.95
C GLY A 444 -26.22 -6.98 7.65
N ARG A 445 -26.48 -6.63 6.37
CA ARG A 445 -27.59 -5.73 5.97
C ARG A 445 -28.79 -6.45 5.34
N LEU A 446 -28.72 -7.76 5.13
CA LEU A 446 -29.82 -8.52 4.53
C LEU A 446 -31.02 -8.59 5.49
N GLY A 447 -32.20 -8.26 4.96
CA GLY A 447 -33.48 -8.56 5.61
C GLY A 447 -34.06 -9.89 5.12
N THR A 448 -35.34 -10.13 5.39
CA THR A 448 -36.03 -11.36 4.96
C THR A 448 -36.20 -11.48 3.44
N ASP A 449 -36.24 -10.34 2.73
CA ASP A 449 -36.55 -10.30 1.29
C ASP A 449 -35.31 -10.33 0.38
N TRP A 450 -34.11 -10.24 0.95
CA TRP A 450 -32.86 -10.03 0.22
C TRP A 450 -31.90 -11.19 0.47
N THR A 451 -31.31 -11.72 -0.60
CA THR A 451 -30.36 -12.84 -0.55
C THR A 451 -29.12 -12.51 -1.38
N VAL A 452 -28.04 -13.26 -1.19
CA VAL A 452 -26.84 -13.17 -2.02
C VAL A 452 -26.76 -14.45 -2.87
N VAL A 453 -26.57 -14.30 -4.17
CA VAL A 453 -26.56 -15.39 -5.16
C VAL A 453 -25.29 -15.35 -6.00
N ALA A 454 -24.97 -16.44 -6.70
CA ALA A 454 -23.85 -16.53 -7.64
C ALA A 454 -24.33 -17.05 -9.01
N PRO A 455 -23.73 -16.62 -10.13
CA PRO A 455 -22.66 -15.61 -10.24
C PRO A 455 -23.19 -14.16 -10.21
N GLY A 456 -22.31 -13.19 -9.95
CA GLY A 456 -22.56 -11.77 -10.22
C GLY A 456 -22.36 -11.41 -11.69
N ARG A 457 -22.27 -10.11 -12.02
CA ARG A 457 -22.07 -9.64 -13.40
C ARG A 457 -20.67 -9.97 -13.89
N ASP A 458 -19.68 -9.52 -13.11
CA ASP A 458 -18.24 -9.68 -13.32
C ASP A 458 -17.55 -10.02 -11.99
N SER A 459 -18.33 -10.52 -11.03
CA SER A 459 -17.95 -10.83 -9.65
C SER A 459 -18.49 -12.21 -9.23
N PRO A 460 -17.98 -12.80 -8.14
CA PRO A 460 -18.46 -14.08 -7.64
C PRO A 460 -19.95 -14.10 -7.23
N LYS A 461 -20.51 -12.99 -6.76
CA LYS A 461 -21.85 -12.90 -6.20
C LYS A 461 -22.58 -11.61 -6.59
N ALA A 462 -23.90 -11.64 -6.45
CA ALA A 462 -24.78 -10.49 -6.59
C ALA A 462 -25.83 -10.48 -5.47
N LEU A 463 -26.37 -9.30 -5.21
CA LEU A 463 -27.49 -9.11 -4.30
C LEU A 463 -28.80 -9.34 -5.04
N ARG A 464 -29.62 -10.29 -4.58
CA ARG A 464 -30.93 -10.62 -5.14
C ARG A 464 -32.06 -10.18 -4.22
N VAL A 465 -33.16 -9.71 -4.81
CA VAL A 465 -34.45 -9.54 -4.15
C VAL A 465 -35.53 -10.32 -4.90
N ASP A 466 -36.27 -11.15 -4.17
CA ASP A 466 -37.45 -11.86 -4.69
C ASP A 466 -38.69 -11.00 -4.48
N CYS A 467 -39.42 -10.74 -5.56
CA CYS A 467 -40.52 -9.78 -5.57
C CYS A 467 -41.90 -10.44 -5.72
N THR A 468 -41.97 -11.76 -5.56
CA THR A 468 -43.22 -12.50 -5.61
C THR A 468 -44.13 -12.09 -4.44
N SER A 469 -45.28 -11.49 -4.75
CA SER A 469 -46.25 -11.01 -3.77
C SER A 469 -47.67 -11.04 -4.33
N ALA A 470 -48.67 -11.22 -3.47
CA ALA A 470 -50.08 -11.20 -3.86
C ALA A 470 -50.54 -9.82 -4.35
N THR A 471 -49.97 -8.75 -3.80
CA THR A 471 -50.18 -7.35 -4.20
C THR A 471 -48.83 -6.71 -4.54
N PRO A 472 -48.79 -5.67 -5.41
CA PRO A 472 -47.55 -4.94 -5.70
C PRO A 472 -46.90 -4.43 -4.40
N VAL A 473 -45.59 -4.64 -4.27
CA VAL A 473 -44.81 -4.20 -3.10
C VAL A 473 -43.51 -3.53 -3.53
N ASP A 474 -43.16 -2.45 -2.83
CA ASP A 474 -41.84 -1.84 -2.93
C ASP A 474 -40.86 -2.57 -2.01
N LYS A 475 -39.85 -3.21 -2.61
CA LYS A 475 -38.75 -3.83 -1.84
C LYS A 475 -37.54 -2.91 -1.90
N THR A 476 -37.04 -2.50 -0.73
CA THR A 476 -35.89 -1.58 -0.65
C THR A 476 -34.86 -2.08 0.35
N ILE A 477 -33.59 -1.79 0.10
CA ILE A 477 -32.48 -2.06 1.02
C ILE A 477 -31.61 -0.82 1.16
N THR A 478 -31.08 -0.59 2.37
CA THR A 478 -30.14 0.52 2.62
C THR A 478 -28.72 0.02 2.45
N LEU A 479 -27.94 0.69 1.61
CA LEU A 479 -26.54 0.37 1.36
C LEU A 479 -25.58 1.15 2.26
N GLY A 480 -26.03 2.29 2.78
CA GLY A 480 -25.26 3.14 3.69
C GLY A 480 -25.93 4.49 3.91
N THR A 481 -25.33 5.31 4.78
CA THR A 481 -25.75 6.69 5.05
C THR A 481 -24.53 7.59 5.11
N PHE A 482 -24.70 8.87 4.75
CA PHE A 482 -23.66 9.89 4.84
C PHE A 482 -24.24 11.23 5.29
N PRO A 483 -23.47 12.05 6.03
CA PRO A 483 -23.85 13.44 6.31
C PRO A 483 -23.99 14.23 5.00
N ALA A 484 -25.07 14.99 4.86
CA ALA A 484 -25.36 15.74 3.65
C ALA A 484 -25.69 17.21 3.98
N MET A 485 -25.49 18.09 3.01
CA MET A 485 -25.88 19.50 3.10
C MET A 485 -26.90 19.85 2.01
N PRO A 486 -27.74 20.87 2.21
CA PRO A 486 -28.58 21.40 1.14
C PRO A 486 -27.77 21.74 -0.11
N GLY A 487 -28.29 21.41 -1.28
CA GLY A 487 -27.64 21.63 -2.58
C GLY A 487 -26.68 20.54 -3.03
N GLN A 488 -26.34 19.58 -2.17
CA GLN A 488 -25.43 18.49 -2.51
C GLN A 488 -26.02 17.56 -3.57
N ARG A 489 -25.19 17.18 -4.56
CA ARG A 489 -25.55 16.22 -5.61
C ARG A 489 -24.69 14.97 -5.55
N VAL A 490 -25.21 13.89 -6.10
CA VAL A 490 -24.56 12.56 -6.12
C VAL A 490 -24.57 11.97 -7.52
N TRP A 491 -23.56 11.17 -7.82
CA TRP A 491 -23.56 10.24 -8.93
C TRP A 491 -23.97 8.87 -8.43
N LEU A 492 -24.92 8.23 -9.10
CA LEU A 492 -25.43 6.92 -8.75
C LEU A 492 -25.25 5.95 -9.91
N SER A 493 -24.86 4.72 -9.61
CA SER A 493 -24.81 3.64 -10.58
C SER A 493 -25.13 2.31 -9.91
N ALA A 494 -25.73 1.39 -10.64
CA ALA A 494 -25.80 -0.02 -10.26
C ALA A 494 -25.98 -0.89 -11.51
N ASP A 495 -25.35 -2.05 -11.49
CA ASP A 495 -25.68 -3.11 -12.41
C ASP A 495 -26.90 -3.85 -11.90
N TYR A 496 -27.80 -4.21 -12.82
CA TYR A 496 -29.00 -4.95 -12.50
C TYR A 496 -29.34 -5.98 -13.56
N GLN A 497 -30.03 -7.05 -13.15
CA GLN A 497 -30.59 -8.07 -14.02
C GLN A 497 -32.01 -8.40 -13.56
N LEU A 498 -32.93 -8.55 -14.50
CA LEU A 498 -34.32 -8.89 -14.24
C LEU A 498 -34.58 -10.34 -14.66
N SER A 499 -35.29 -11.09 -13.83
CA SER A 499 -35.75 -12.43 -14.22
C SER A 499 -36.76 -12.35 -15.39
N THR A 500 -36.93 -13.46 -16.10
CA THR A 500 -37.85 -13.56 -17.25
C THR A 500 -39.32 -13.38 -16.89
N ASP A 501 -39.68 -13.66 -15.63
CA ASP A 501 -41.01 -13.52 -15.04
C ASP A 501 -41.18 -12.22 -14.23
N TRP A 502 -40.23 -11.27 -14.33
CA TRP A 502 -40.31 -9.98 -13.64
C TRP A 502 -41.61 -9.23 -13.96
N VAL A 503 -42.38 -8.91 -12.92
CA VAL A 503 -43.55 -8.04 -12.98
C VAL A 503 -43.40 -6.96 -11.90
N GLY A 504 -43.02 -5.75 -12.31
CA GLY A 504 -42.93 -4.59 -11.44
C GLY A 504 -42.76 -3.30 -12.25
N ALA A 505 -42.84 -2.14 -11.60
CA ALA A 505 -42.84 -0.85 -12.30
C ALA A 505 -41.45 -0.43 -12.78
N ARG A 506 -40.43 -0.53 -11.91
CA ARG A 506 -39.05 -0.13 -12.20
C ARG A 506 -38.06 -0.67 -11.17
N VAL A 507 -36.79 -0.64 -11.52
CA VAL A 507 -35.66 -0.82 -10.61
C VAL A 507 -34.92 0.51 -10.47
N ASN A 508 -34.44 0.83 -9.27
CA ASN A 508 -33.77 2.11 -9.05
C ASN A 508 -32.69 2.06 -7.97
N VAL A 509 -31.68 2.91 -8.15
CA VAL A 509 -30.69 3.29 -7.14
C VAL A 509 -30.94 4.75 -6.78
N TYR A 510 -30.99 5.07 -5.50
CA TYR A 510 -31.32 6.43 -5.06
C TYR A 510 -30.71 6.82 -3.72
N VAL A 511 -30.67 8.13 -3.50
CA VAL A 511 -30.48 8.72 -2.18
C VAL A 511 -31.81 9.29 -1.69
N ARG A 512 -32.22 8.90 -0.49
CA ARG A 512 -33.31 9.54 0.27
C ARG A 512 -32.70 10.62 1.17
N TRP A 513 -33.13 11.86 0.99
CA TRP A 513 -32.68 13.00 1.80
C TRP A 513 -33.54 13.12 3.05
N GLU A 514 -32.91 13.26 4.21
CA GLU A 514 -33.56 13.35 5.51
C GLU A 514 -33.13 14.61 6.27
N ASP A 515 -34.05 15.18 7.04
CA ASP A 515 -33.76 16.24 8.00
C ASP A 515 -33.20 15.68 9.32
N ALA A 516 -32.91 16.56 10.29
CA ALA A 516 -32.35 16.17 11.58
C ALA A 516 -33.29 15.34 12.46
N ALA A 517 -34.60 15.34 12.18
CA ALA A 517 -35.60 14.50 12.84
C ALA A 517 -35.81 13.15 12.13
N GLY A 518 -35.14 12.91 10.99
CA GLY A 518 -35.29 11.72 10.17
C GLY A 518 -36.49 11.77 9.20
N ALA A 519 -37.14 12.93 9.05
CA ALA A 519 -38.23 13.11 8.10
C ALA A 519 -37.68 13.16 6.67
N VAL A 520 -38.42 12.57 5.73
CA VAL A 520 -38.02 12.51 4.32
C VAL A 520 -38.31 13.81 3.61
N LEU A 521 -37.29 14.41 2.99
CA LEU A 521 -37.41 15.67 2.27
C LEU A 521 -37.59 15.45 0.76
N ALA A 522 -36.75 14.61 0.15
CA ALA A 522 -36.82 14.28 -1.27
C ALA A 522 -36.04 13.00 -1.61
N TYR A 523 -36.05 12.63 -2.89
CA TYR A 523 -35.28 11.51 -3.43
C TYR A 523 -34.51 11.94 -4.68
N SER A 524 -33.24 11.58 -4.75
CA SER A 524 -32.43 11.67 -5.97
C SER A 524 -32.28 10.27 -6.54
N ARG A 525 -32.95 9.96 -7.66
CA ARG A 525 -33.05 8.59 -8.20
C ARG A 525 -32.49 8.48 -9.62
N ILE A 526 -31.83 7.36 -9.91
CA ILE A 526 -31.62 6.85 -11.26
C ILE A 526 -32.46 5.57 -11.38
N THR A 527 -33.24 5.44 -12.46
CA THR A 527 -34.16 4.32 -12.65
C THR A 527 -33.85 3.56 -13.93
N SER A 528 -34.22 2.29 -13.98
CA SER A 528 -34.14 1.43 -15.17
C SER A 528 -35.10 1.82 -16.30
N GLY A 529 -36.02 2.78 -16.06
CA GLY A 529 -37.19 3.00 -16.92
C GLY A 529 -38.08 1.76 -17.01
N SER A 530 -38.82 1.61 -18.12
CA SER A 530 -39.59 0.41 -18.47
C SER A 530 -38.66 -0.71 -18.96
N ALA A 531 -37.91 -1.30 -18.04
CA ALA A 531 -36.97 -2.37 -18.35
C ALA A 531 -37.69 -3.67 -18.71
N ALA A 532 -37.34 -4.26 -19.85
CA ALA A 532 -37.90 -5.54 -20.31
C ALA A 532 -37.46 -6.70 -19.40
N ALA A 533 -38.43 -7.52 -18.97
CA ALA A 533 -38.18 -8.77 -18.24
C ALA A 533 -37.23 -9.69 -19.03
N GLY A 534 -36.40 -10.45 -18.31
CA GLY A 534 -35.47 -11.42 -18.91
C GLY A 534 -34.28 -10.83 -19.66
N SER A 535 -34.01 -9.53 -19.56
CA SER A 535 -32.78 -8.98 -20.12
C SER A 535 -31.56 -9.39 -19.30
N GLY A 536 -30.44 -9.66 -19.97
CA GLY A 536 -29.14 -9.82 -19.32
C GLY A 536 -28.72 -8.57 -18.52
N TRP A 537 -27.55 -8.64 -17.88
CA TRP A 537 -27.02 -7.55 -17.07
C TRP A 537 -27.03 -6.21 -17.81
N LYS A 538 -27.61 -5.20 -17.16
CA LYS A 538 -27.68 -3.81 -17.61
C LYS A 538 -27.12 -2.90 -16.53
N THR A 539 -26.71 -1.70 -16.91
CA THR A 539 -26.24 -0.68 -15.97
C THR A 539 -27.20 0.49 -16.00
N MET A 540 -27.66 0.92 -14.83
CA MET A 540 -28.30 2.23 -14.66
C MET A 540 -27.28 3.16 -14.00
N SER A 541 -26.99 4.31 -14.61
CA SER A 541 -25.92 5.21 -14.16
C SER A 541 -26.21 6.66 -14.52
N GLY A 542 -25.87 7.59 -13.64
CA GLY A 542 -26.04 9.03 -13.89
C GLY A 542 -26.02 9.87 -12.62
N ALA A 543 -26.00 11.20 -12.80
CA ALA A 543 -26.28 12.15 -11.73
C ALA A 543 -27.78 12.53 -11.78
N PRO A 544 -28.58 12.24 -10.74
CA PRO A 544 -29.96 12.72 -10.69
C PRO A 544 -30.06 14.24 -10.80
N GLU A 545 -31.15 14.73 -11.39
CA GLU A 545 -31.42 16.16 -11.51
C GLU A 545 -31.69 16.80 -10.14
N THR A 546 -32.42 16.09 -9.26
CA THR A 546 -32.76 16.58 -7.93
C THR A 546 -31.52 16.60 -7.03
N ALA A 547 -31.15 17.78 -6.52
CA ALA A 547 -30.16 17.95 -5.46
C ALA A 547 -30.79 17.78 -4.06
N ALA A 548 -29.96 17.69 -3.02
CA ALA A 548 -30.41 17.70 -1.64
C ALA A 548 -31.23 18.98 -1.32
N PRO A 549 -32.49 18.87 -0.86
CA PRO A 549 -33.31 20.04 -0.53
C PRO A 549 -32.77 20.86 0.65
N ALA A 550 -33.36 22.05 0.86
CA ALA A 550 -33.18 22.80 2.11
C ALA A 550 -33.47 21.91 3.34
N GLN A 551 -32.77 22.16 4.45
CA GLN A 551 -32.87 21.39 5.71
C GLN A 551 -32.33 19.95 5.68
N THR A 552 -31.78 19.48 4.56
CA THR A 552 -31.11 18.18 4.50
C THR A 552 -29.91 18.13 5.44
N VAL A 553 -29.80 17.06 6.23
CA VAL A 553 -28.61 16.75 7.04
C VAL A 553 -28.05 15.35 6.79
N LEU A 554 -28.85 14.46 6.18
CA LEU A 554 -28.48 13.06 5.96
C LEU A 554 -28.92 12.58 4.56
N GLY A 555 -28.02 11.88 3.87
CA GLY A 555 -28.32 11.11 2.67
C GLY A 555 -28.32 9.61 2.98
N ARG A 556 -29.41 8.91 2.67
CA ARG A 556 -29.52 7.45 2.80
C ARG A 556 -29.52 6.78 1.43
N ILE A 557 -28.51 5.98 1.15
CA ILE A 557 -28.29 5.32 -0.15
C ILE A 557 -29.07 4.01 -0.17
N LYS A 558 -29.88 3.80 -1.21
CA LYS A 558 -30.80 2.66 -1.32
C LYS A 558 -30.86 2.07 -2.72
N LEU A 559 -31.15 0.78 -2.77
CA LEU A 559 -31.66 0.09 -3.97
C LEU A 559 -33.14 -0.22 -3.76
N ALA A 560 -33.89 -0.23 -4.86
CA ALA A 560 -35.28 -0.63 -4.85
C ALA A 560 -35.74 -1.36 -6.11
N ALA A 561 -36.70 -2.24 -5.87
CA ALA A 561 -37.58 -2.87 -6.83
C ALA A 561 -39.01 -2.38 -6.52
N ASP A 562 -39.53 -1.48 -7.35
CA ASP A 562 -40.81 -0.81 -7.10
C ASP A 562 -41.97 -1.62 -7.71
N ASP A 563 -43.10 -1.68 -7.01
CA ASP A 563 -44.33 -2.38 -7.41
C ASP A 563 -44.13 -3.85 -7.83
N GLY A 564 -43.16 -4.54 -7.23
CA GLY A 564 -42.85 -5.94 -7.52
C GLY A 564 -44.01 -6.87 -7.17
N LYS A 565 -44.42 -7.73 -8.11
CA LYS A 565 -45.48 -8.73 -7.97
C LYS A 565 -45.01 -10.15 -8.29
N ALA A 566 -44.06 -10.31 -9.20
CA ALA A 566 -43.46 -11.59 -9.57
C ALA A 566 -42.01 -11.41 -10.05
N GLY A 567 -41.24 -12.50 -10.04
CA GLY A 567 -39.85 -12.54 -10.45
C GLY A 567 -38.85 -11.99 -9.42
N SER A 568 -37.61 -11.79 -9.85
CA SER A 568 -36.50 -11.32 -9.03
C SER A 568 -35.65 -10.28 -9.74
N VAL A 569 -34.97 -9.46 -8.95
CA VAL A 569 -33.97 -8.48 -9.40
C VAL A 569 -32.64 -8.83 -8.75
N LEU A 570 -31.59 -8.95 -9.57
CA LEU A 570 -30.22 -9.02 -9.10
C LEU A 570 -29.57 -7.64 -9.25
N PHE A 571 -28.70 -7.28 -8.32
CA PHE A 571 -27.90 -6.06 -8.31
C PHE A 571 -26.43 -6.38 -8.08
N ASP A 572 -25.56 -5.62 -8.73
CA ASP A 572 -24.11 -5.71 -8.57
C ASP A 572 -23.46 -4.34 -8.79
N ASN A 573 -22.17 -4.19 -8.45
CA ASN A 573 -21.33 -3.01 -8.69
C ASN A 573 -22.00 -1.65 -8.37
N SER A 574 -22.68 -1.55 -7.22
CA SER A 574 -23.43 -0.36 -6.85
C SER A 574 -22.52 0.78 -6.40
N THR A 575 -22.72 1.97 -6.96
CA THR A 575 -21.89 3.15 -6.73
C THR A 575 -22.73 4.35 -6.30
N CYS A 576 -22.27 5.07 -5.28
CA CYS A 576 -22.75 6.38 -4.90
C CYS A 576 -21.55 7.28 -4.63
N ARG A 577 -21.35 8.34 -5.42
CA ARG A 577 -20.23 9.29 -5.26
C ARG A 577 -20.77 10.69 -5.12
N ILE A 578 -20.08 11.56 -4.39
CA ILE A 578 -20.44 12.99 -4.35
C ILE A 578 -20.04 13.64 -5.66
N VAL A 579 -20.92 14.47 -6.22
CA VAL A 579 -20.55 15.40 -7.30
C VAL A 579 -19.85 16.58 -6.66
N ILE A 580 -18.55 16.71 -6.95
CA ILE A 580 -17.71 17.75 -6.35
C ILE A 580 -18.14 19.12 -6.89
N GLY A 581 -18.20 20.13 -6.02
CA GLY A 581 -18.60 21.49 -6.40
C GLY A 581 -20.11 21.66 -6.64
N SER A 582 -20.92 20.69 -6.23
CA SER A 582 -22.38 20.77 -6.36
C SER A 582 -22.96 21.91 -5.53
N GLN A 583 -23.65 22.81 -6.22
CA GLN A 583 -24.49 23.87 -5.66
C GLN A 583 -25.81 23.89 -6.44
N PRO A 584 -26.92 24.31 -5.81
CA PRO A 584 -28.24 24.23 -6.45
C PRO A 584 -28.42 25.28 -7.57
N SER A 585 -27.59 26.32 -7.62
CA SER A 585 -27.61 27.39 -8.64
C SER A 585 -26.26 28.12 -8.68
N GLY A 586 -26.07 28.97 -9.69
CA GLY A 586 -24.90 29.86 -9.76
C GLY A 586 -23.67 29.24 -10.44
N THR A 587 -22.66 30.08 -10.60
CA THR A 587 -21.39 29.74 -11.24
C THR A 587 -20.67 28.66 -10.44
N ARG A 588 -20.45 27.51 -11.08
CA ARG A 588 -19.83 26.36 -10.42
C ARG A 588 -19.13 25.45 -11.42
N ALA A 589 -18.19 24.68 -10.90
CA ALA A 589 -17.55 23.58 -11.60
C ALA A 589 -18.00 22.28 -10.93
N GLU A 590 -18.68 21.42 -11.69
CA GLU A 590 -19.08 20.10 -11.23
C GLU A 590 -18.16 19.02 -11.80
N ILE A 591 -17.64 18.16 -10.92
CA ILE A 591 -16.87 16.99 -11.33
C ILE A 591 -17.62 15.74 -10.86
N SER A 592 -17.85 14.83 -11.81
CA SER A 592 -18.47 13.53 -11.58
C SER A 592 -17.76 12.45 -12.40
N PRO A 593 -18.11 11.16 -12.23
CA PRO A 593 -17.60 10.10 -13.11
C PRO A 593 -17.85 10.33 -14.61
N ALA A 594 -18.82 11.16 -14.99
CA ALA A 594 -19.02 11.55 -16.39
C ALA A 594 -17.97 12.55 -16.91
N GLY A 595 -17.30 13.30 -16.03
CA GLY A 595 -16.32 14.32 -16.40
C GLY A 595 -16.52 15.65 -15.67
N LEU A 596 -16.07 16.73 -16.32
CA LEU A 596 -16.13 18.11 -15.82
C LEU A 596 -17.20 18.90 -16.57
N VAL A 597 -18.04 19.61 -15.83
CA VAL A 597 -19.02 20.55 -16.39
C VAL A 597 -18.92 21.88 -15.66
N LEU A 598 -18.83 22.98 -16.41
CA LEU A 598 -18.82 24.35 -15.88
C LEU A 598 -20.14 25.01 -16.20
N PHE A 599 -20.71 25.69 -15.20
CA PHE A 599 -21.97 26.39 -15.29
C PHE A 599 -21.78 27.89 -15.05
N ASP A 600 -22.62 28.71 -15.66
CA ASP A 600 -22.68 30.15 -15.39
C ASP A 600 -23.55 30.50 -14.18
N GLU A 601 -23.77 31.80 -13.95
CA GLU A 601 -24.63 32.31 -12.89
C GLU A 601 -26.10 31.86 -13.02
N GLY A 602 -26.62 31.72 -14.24
CA GLY A 602 -27.96 31.21 -14.52
C GLY A 602 -28.11 29.71 -14.27
N GLY A 603 -26.99 28.99 -14.12
CA GLY A 603 -26.95 27.55 -13.96
C GLY A 603 -26.94 26.80 -15.30
N ASP A 604 -26.72 27.50 -16.41
CA ASP A 604 -26.60 26.92 -17.75
C ASP A 604 -25.18 26.38 -17.97
N GLU A 605 -25.08 25.24 -18.65
CA GLU A 605 -23.80 24.64 -19.02
C GLU A 605 -23.05 25.53 -20.02
N ARG A 606 -21.80 25.88 -19.71
CA ARG A 606 -20.92 26.70 -20.57
C ARG A 606 -19.78 25.90 -21.17
N VAL A 607 -19.23 24.97 -20.39
CA VAL A 607 -18.14 24.10 -20.83
C VAL A 607 -18.42 22.70 -20.32
N SER A 608 -18.38 21.72 -21.21
CA SER A 608 -18.47 20.32 -20.86
C SER A 608 -17.28 19.57 -21.43
N LEU A 609 -16.57 18.88 -20.54
CA LEU A 609 -15.58 17.86 -20.88
C LEU A 609 -16.06 16.53 -20.29
N VAL A 610 -16.84 15.79 -21.07
CA VAL A 610 -17.55 14.60 -20.57
C VAL A 610 -17.49 13.43 -21.52
N THR A 611 -17.54 12.22 -20.97
CA THR A 611 -17.67 10.97 -21.71
C THR A 611 -19.14 10.54 -21.80
N GLY A 612 -19.50 9.78 -22.82
CA GLY A 612 -20.88 9.28 -23.01
C GLY A 612 -21.86 10.27 -23.63
N ARG A 613 -21.39 11.46 -24.05
CA ARG A 613 -22.13 12.36 -24.95
C ARG A 613 -21.50 12.30 -26.35
N ALA A 614 -22.26 12.70 -27.38
CA ALA A 614 -21.77 12.75 -28.76
C ALA A 614 -20.52 13.65 -28.91
N ASN A 615 -20.43 14.71 -28.11
CA ASN A 615 -19.30 15.62 -28.07
C ASN A 615 -18.53 15.45 -26.76
N PHE A 616 -17.22 15.18 -26.84
CA PHE A 616 -16.33 15.14 -25.68
C PHE A 616 -16.08 16.53 -25.11
N LEU A 617 -15.89 17.52 -25.98
CA LEU A 617 -15.81 18.93 -25.61
C LEU A 617 -17.00 19.68 -26.21
N THR A 618 -17.70 20.45 -25.39
CA THR A 618 -18.71 21.41 -25.83
C THR A 618 -18.48 22.75 -25.15
N LEU A 619 -18.43 23.81 -25.95
CA LEU A 619 -18.49 25.20 -25.50
C LEU A 619 -19.85 25.76 -25.90
N SER A 620 -20.60 26.32 -24.95
CA SER A 620 -21.96 26.80 -25.18
C SER A 620 -22.03 28.33 -25.08
N GLY A 621 -22.65 28.96 -26.08
CA GLY A 621 -22.91 30.39 -26.10
C GLY A 621 -24.07 30.75 -25.17
N THR A 622 -24.26 32.05 -24.89
CA THR A 622 -25.19 32.58 -23.87
C THR A 622 -26.60 31.98 -23.91
N ASN A 623 -27.08 31.58 -25.09
CA ASN A 623 -28.42 31.01 -25.30
C ASN A 623 -28.49 29.48 -25.04
N GLY A 624 -27.44 28.87 -24.49
CA GLY A 624 -27.33 27.44 -24.19
C GLY A 624 -26.97 26.55 -25.38
N GLY A 625 -26.99 27.08 -26.61
CA GLY A 625 -26.56 26.37 -27.81
C GLY A 625 -25.03 26.23 -27.91
N ALA A 626 -24.57 25.10 -28.44
CA ALA A 626 -23.15 24.87 -28.70
C ALA A 626 -22.61 25.87 -29.75
N VAL A 627 -21.48 26.50 -29.44
CA VAL A 627 -20.74 27.40 -30.35
C VAL A 627 -19.44 26.77 -30.85
N ALA A 628 -18.91 25.79 -30.11
CA ALA A 628 -17.83 24.93 -30.55
C ALA A 628 -17.94 23.54 -29.94
N THR A 629 -17.62 22.50 -30.71
CA THR A 629 -17.67 21.10 -30.26
C THR A 629 -16.49 20.30 -30.78
N ILE A 630 -16.10 19.26 -30.06
CA ILE A 630 -15.19 18.21 -30.53
C ILE A 630 -15.81 16.85 -30.18
N ASP A 631 -15.99 16.00 -31.19
CA ASP A 631 -16.56 14.65 -31.02
C ASP A 631 -15.51 13.59 -30.69
N GLU A 632 -15.95 12.35 -30.47
CA GLU A 632 -15.08 11.21 -30.17
C GLU A 632 -14.10 10.84 -31.30
N LYS A 633 -14.38 11.28 -32.54
CA LYS A 633 -13.53 11.07 -33.72
C LYS A 633 -12.58 12.24 -33.95
N GLY A 634 -12.63 13.28 -33.10
CA GLY A 634 -11.84 14.50 -33.25
C GLY A 634 -12.40 15.48 -34.28
N ASN A 635 -13.60 15.23 -34.82
CA ASN A 635 -14.26 16.21 -35.69
C ASN A 635 -14.65 17.42 -34.84
N ALA A 636 -14.27 18.59 -35.32
CA ALA A 636 -14.57 19.84 -34.65
C ALA A 636 -15.59 20.65 -35.43
N GLY A 637 -16.57 21.19 -34.71
CA GLY A 637 -17.55 22.16 -35.22
C GLY A 637 -17.32 23.52 -34.60
N PHE A 638 -17.36 24.58 -35.40
CA PHE A 638 -17.26 25.97 -34.96
C PHE A 638 -18.27 26.80 -35.76
N ASN A 639 -18.97 27.73 -35.10
CA ASN A 639 -19.82 28.69 -35.82
C ASN A 639 -18.96 29.67 -36.64
N ASP A 640 -17.86 30.14 -36.06
CA ASP A 640 -16.92 31.07 -36.67
C ASP A 640 -15.47 30.69 -36.30
N VAL A 641 -14.53 30.90 -37.22
CA VAL A 641 -13.09 30.64 -37.02
C VAL A 641 -12.29 31.85 -37.50
N SER A 642 -11.47 32.41 -36.62
CA SER A 642 -10.47 33.44 -36.95
C SER A 642 -9.08 32.91 -36.66
N VAL A 643 -8.17 33.01 -37.64
CA VAL A 643 -6.78 32.52 -37.52
C VAL A 643 -5.81 33.68 -37.62
N ALA A 644 -4.86 33.76 -36.69
CA ALA A 644 -3.74 34.72 -36.79
C ALA A 644 -2.68 34.27 -37.80
N GLY A 645 -2.53 32.95 -37.98
CA GLY A 645 -1.62 32.32 -38.94
C GLY A 645 -2.30 31.92 -40.25
N GLY A 646 -1.80 30.87 -40.91
CA GLY A 646 -2.45 30.30 -42.08
C GLY A 646 -3.48 29.23 -41.75
N LEU A 647 -4.59 29.22 -42.48
CA LEU A 647 -5.54 28.12 -42.50
C LEU A 647 -5.15 27.11 -43.58
N THR A 648 -5.03 25.82 -43.24
CA THR A 648 -4.77 24.75 -44.20
C THR A 648 -5.99 23.85 -44.35
N VAL A 649 -6.38 23.54 -45.58
CA VAL A 649 -7.46 22.61 -45.92
C VAL A 649 -6.86 21.43 -46.69
N GLY A 650 -7.04 20.21 -46.19
CA GLY A 650 -6.41 19.01 -46.79
C GLY A 650 -4.87 19.10 -46.82
N GLY A 651 -4.27 19.77 -45.84
CA GLY A 651 -2.83 19.99 -45.76
C GLY A 651 -2.29 21.09 -46.68
N ILE A 652 -3.16 21.83 -47.40
CA ILE A 652 -2.75 22.92 -48.32
C ILE A 652 -3.25 24.23 -47.75
N ARG A 653 -2.36 25.23 -47.72
CA ARG A 653 -2.72 26.57 -47.28
C ARG A 653 -3.83 27.16 -48.15
N LEU A 654 -4.84 27.74 -47.53
CA LEU A 654 -5.99 28.32 -48.22
C LEU A 654 -5.56 29.45 -49.16
N ASP A 655 -4.57 30.26 -48.78
CA ASP A 655 -3.97 31.29 -49.63
C ASP A 655 -3.32 30.69 -50.90
N SER A 656 -2.65 29.54 -50.79
CA SER A 656 -2.11 28.83 -51.95
C SER A 656 -3.22 28.32 -52.88
N ARG A 657 -4.31 27.76 -52.32
CA ARG A 657 -5.47 27.34 -53.12
C ARG A 657 -6.16 28.50 -53.82
N LEU A 658 -6.34 29.63 -53.14
CA LEU A 658 -6.90 30.83 -53.77
C LEU A 658 -5.97 31.40 -54.85
N ALA A 659 -4.65 31.23 -54.70
CA ALA A 659 -3.67 31.65 -55.71
C ALA A 659 -3.73 30.84 -57.01
N GLU A 660 -4.27 29.62 -57.00
CA GLU A 660 -4.51 28.81 -58.21
C GLU A 660 -5.66 29.37 -59.08
N SER A 661 -6.52 30.23 -58.52
CA SER A 661 -7.64 30.83 -59.25
C SER A 661 -7.24 32.15 -59.97
N PRO A 662 -7.91 32.50 -61.09
CA PRO A 662 -7.80 33.82 -61.69
C PRO A 662 -8.10 34.93 -60.67
N ARG A 663 -7.29 36.00 -60.65
CA ARG A 663 -7.60 37.19 -59.84
C ARG A 663 -8.67 38.07 -60.50
N GLY A 664 -8.99 37.82 -61.77
CA GLY A 664 -9.97 38.59 -62.52
C GLY A 664 -9.39 39.94 -62.97
N LEU A 665 -10.24 40.97 -63.02
CA LEU A 665 -9.84 42.28 -63.53
C LEU A 665 -8.91 43.00 -62.54
N VAL A 666 -7.65 43.20 -62.95
CA VAL A 666 -6.59 43.82 -62.13
C VAL A 666 -6.36 45.30 -62.47
N ALA A 667 -6.77 45.74 -63.66
CA ALA A 667 -6.74 47.15 -64.06
C ALA A 667 -7.81 47.44 -65.14
N ILE A 668 -8.42 48.62 -65.12
CA ILE A 668 -9.37 49.07 -66.16
C ILE A 668 -9.36 50.59 -66.30
N SER A 669 -9.52 51.06 -67.53
CA SER A 669 -9.82 52.43 -67.90
C SER A 669 -11.06 52.46 -68.79
N ARG A 670 -11.89 53.47 -68.59
CA ARG A 670 -13.10 53.76 -69.39
C ARG A 670 -12.93 55.13 -70.02
N GLN A 671 -12.65 55.14 -71.33
CA GLN A 671 -12.45 56.36 -72.09
C GLN A 671 -13.76 56.75 -72.79
N TYR A 672 -14.29 57.91 -72.42
CA TYR A 672 -15.55 58.44 -72.94
C TYR A 672 -15.34 59.49 -74.03
N SER A 673 -14.16 60.10 -74.10
CA SER A 673 -13.85 61.16 -75.05
C SER A 673 -13.28 60.59 -76.35
N ALA A 674 -13.61 61.25 -77.45
CA ALA A 674 -13.02 60.97 -78.75
C ALA A 674 -11.62 61.58 -78.84
N VAL A 675 -10.68 60.86 -79.45
CA VAL A 675 -9.33 61.33 -79.75
C VAL A 675 -9.09 61.17 -81.25
N THR A 676 -8.80 62.27 -81.94
CA THR A 676 -8.66 62.32 -83.41
C THR A 676 -7.19 62.49 -83.80
N GLY A 677 -6.64 61.48 -84.47
CA GLY A 677 -5.27 61.46 -85.02
C GLY A 677 -5.24 61.53 -86.54
N SER A 678 -4.05 61.43 -87.12
CA SER A 678 -3.81 61.47 -88.56
C SER A 678 -2.85 60.34 -88.97
N ALA A 679 -1.99 60.56 -89.97
CA ALA A 679 -0.86 59.67 -90.26
C ALA A 679 0.18 59.63 -89.13
N ALA A 680 0.24 60.67 -88.28
CA ALA A 680 1.08 60.66 -87.09
C ALA A 680 0.41 59.85 -85.97
N GLU A 681 1.22 59.02 -85.30
CA GLU A 681 0.75 58.18 -84.18
C GLU A 681 0.45 58.99 -82.93
N MET A 682 -0.69 58.68 -82.31
CA MET A 682 -1.16 59.32 -81.09
C MET A 682 -1.56 58.31 -80.03
N GLY A 683 -1.46 58.70 -78.76
CA GLY A 683 -1.97 57.94 -77.62
C GLY A 683 -3.48 58.07 -77.47
N PHE A 684 -4.11 57.02 -76.96
CA PHE A 684 -5.55 56.96 -76.67
C PHE A 684 -5.82 56.74 -75.18
N VAL A 685 -5.31 55.64 -74.62
CA VAL A 685 -5.49 55.29 -73.21
C VAL A 685 -4.19 54.76 -72.63
N GLU A 686 -3.80 55.30 -71.48
CA GLU A 686 -2.75 54.72 -70.66
C GLU A 686 -3.37 53.92 -69.50
N LEU A 687 -2.80 52.75 -69.17
CA LEU A 687 -3.25 51.91 -68.07
C LEU A 687 -2.05 51.23 -67.39
N ALA A 688 -1.96 51.37 -66.07
CA ALA A 688 -0.90 50.74 -65.27
C ALA A 688 -1.41 49.49 -64.55
N PHE A 689 -0.57 48.45 -64.43
CA PHE A 689 -0.85 47.28 -63.60
C PHE A 689 0.46 46.64 -63.08
N GLN A 690 0.34 45.76 -62.08
CA GLN A 690 1.46 44.98 -61.54
C GLN A 690 1.43 43.57 -62.16
N SER A 691 2.48 43.20 -62.89
CA SER A 691 2.65 41.87 -63.45
C SER A 691 3.41 40.94 -62.50
N ASP A 692 2.89 39.73 -62.33
CA ASP A 692 3.45 38.64 -61.54
C ASP A 692 3.95 37.57 -62.51
N VAL A 693 5.23 37.19 -62.38
CA VAL A 693 5.88 36.28 -63.33
C VAL A 693 5.23 34.89 -63.39
N THR A 694 4.52 34.49 -62.33
CA THR A 694 3.85 33.18 -62.27
C THR A 694 2.42 33.19 -62.82
N ARG A 695 1.96 34.33 -63.37
CA ARG A 695 0.58 34.55 -63.81
C ARG A 695 0.46 34.74 -65.32
N MET A 696 -0.75 34.57 -65.85
CA MET A 696 -1.09 34.91 -67.23
C MET A 696 -2.09 36.08 -67.26
N TYR A 697 -1.88 36.99 -68.21
CA TYR A 697 -2.67 38.20 -68.36
C TYR A 697 -3.34 38.28 -69.73
N ARG A 698 -4.60 38.71 -69.75
CA ARG A 698 -5.31 39.16 -70.93
C ARG A 698 -5.39 40.69 -70.89
N ILE A 699 -4.77 41.33 -71.86
CA ILE A 699 -4.77 42.79 -72.04
C ILE A 699 -5.66 43.11 -73.23
N VAL A 700 -6.66 43.96 -73.04
CA VAL A 700 -7.65 44.29 -74.06
C VAL A 700 -7.79 45.80 -74.18
N VAL A 701 -7.86 46.28 -75.42
CA VAL A 701 -8.42 47.58 -75.79
C VAL A 701 -9.63 47.32 -76.68
N ASP A 702 -10.79 47.76 -76.27
CA ASP A 702 -12.06 47.63 -77.00
C ASP A 702 -12.69 49.01 -77.12
N CYS A 703 -12.79 49.53 -78.34
CA CYS A 703 -13.26 50.89 -78.60
C CYS A 703 -13.91 51.01 -79.98
N TYR A 704 -14.42 52.19 -80.32
CA TYR A 704 -14.93 52.47 -81.66
C TYR A 704 -13.95 53.32 -82.45
N VAL A 705 -13.93 53.12 -83.77
CA VAL A 705 -13.14 53.91 -84.71
C VAL A 705 -14.02 54.47 -85.82
N THR A 706 -13.74 55.70 -86.24
CA THR A 706 -14.24 56.34 -87.47
C THR A 706 -13.09 57.01 -88.21
N ALA A 707 -13.23 57.24 -89.52
CA ALA A 707 -12.19 57.85 -90.35
C ALA A 707 -12.79 58.79 -91.40
N SER A 708 -12.03 59.81 -91.82
CA SER A 708 -12.48 60.79 -92.81
C SER A 708 -12.28 60.37 -94.28
N ALA A 709 -11.71 59.18 -94.53
CA ALA A 709 -11.40 58.66 -95.86
C ALA A 709 -12.17 57.38 -96.17
N GLU A 710 -12.33 57.07 -97.46
CA GLU A 710 -13.01 55.86 -97.93
C GLU A 710 -12.11 54.62 -97.98
N THR A 711 -10.78 54.82 -98.06
CA THR A 711 -9.77 53.76 -98.17
C THR A 711 -8.60 54.00 -97.21
N GLY A 712 -7.88 52.93 -96.85
CA GLY A 712 -6.69 52.96 -95.99
C GLY A 712 -6.77 51.98 -94.82
N GLU A 713 -5.94 52.19 -93.81
CA GLU A 713 -5.87 51.34 -92.62
C GLU A 713 -5.76 52.19 -91.35
N VAL A 714 -6.35 51.70 -90.26
CA VAL A 714 -6.07 52.16 -88.90
C VAL A 714 -5.24 51.10 -88.22
N HIS A 715 -4.10 51.49 -87.68
CA HIS A 715 -3.30 50.63 -86.81
C HIS A 715 -3.63 51.00 -85.38
N VAL A 716 -4.03 50.02 -84.57
CA VAL A 716 -4.23 50.19 -83.13
C VAL A 716 -3.22 49.29 -82.41
N THR A 717 -2.37 49.92 -81.64
CA THR A 717 -1.17 49.32 -81.07
C THR A 717 -1.25 49.35 -79.55
N LEU A 718 -0.84 48.25 -78.91
CA LEU A 718 -0.52 48.21 -77.49
C LEU A 718 0.99 48.35 -77.33
N ARG A 719 1.39 49.27 -76.47
CA ARG A 719 2.78 49.54 -76.13
C ARG A 719 3.01 49.39 -74.63
N ASP A 720 4.22 49.03 -74.26
CA ASP A 720 4.63 48.86 -72.87
C ASP A 720 5.82 49.76 -72.54
N GLY A 721 5.64 50.68 -71.59
CA GLY A 721 6.70 51.54 -71.07
C GLY A 721 7.51 50.92 -69.93
N GLY A 722 7.17 49.70 -69.50
CA GLY A 722 7.64 49.12 -68.24
C GLY A 722 7.21 50.01 -67.07
N ALA A 723 8.13 50.29 -66.14
CA ALA A 723 7.87 51.21 -65.04
C ALA A 723 7.88 52.70 -65.44
N SER A 724 8.33 53.03 -66.66
CA SER A 724 8.45 54.42 -67.14
C SER A 724 7.16 54.93 -67.77
N THR A 725 7.03 56.26 -67.91
CA THR A 725 5.91 56.85 -68.66
C THR A 725 5.94 56.39 -70.11
N PRO A 726 4.87 55.73 -70.61
CA PRO A 726 4.86 55.24 -71.98
C PRO A 726 4.66 56.38 -72.98
N THR A 727 5.23 56.20 -74.18
CA THR A 727 5.17 57.16 -75.28
C THR A 727 4.83 56.42 -76.57
N VAL A 728 4.56 57.14 -77.67
CA VAL A 728 4.38 56.54 -79.00
C VAL A 728 5.65 55.85 -79.52
N SER A 729 6.81 56.04 -78.88
CA SER A 729 8.05 55.30 -79.16
C SER A 729 8.30 54.10 -78.24
N SER A 730 7.45 53.86 -77.22
CA SER A 730 7.61 52.72 -76.32
C SER A 730 7.48 51.38 -77.07
N PRO A 731 8.16 50.31 -76.62
CA PRO A 731 8.10 48.99 -77.26
C PRO A 731 6.68 48.53 -77.59
N VAL A 732 6.48 48.08 -78.83
CA VAL A 732 5.21 47.50 -79.28
C VAL A 732 5.09 46.07 -78.75
N ILE A 733 3.99 45.78 -78.06
CA ILE A 733 3.70 44.43 -77.56
C ILE A 733 2.60 43.72 -78.37
N GLN A 734 1.74 44.47 -79.06
CA GLN A 734 0.74 43.97 -80.01
C GLN A 734 0.34 45.08 -80.98
N ASN A 735 0.12 44.76 -82.26
CA ASN A 735 -0.46 45.68 -83.25
C ASN A 735 -1.57 44.97 -84.01
N ARG A 736 -2.69 45.67 -84.25
CA ARG A 736 -3.78 45.18 -85.10
C ARG A 736 -4.15 46.22 -86.14
N VAL A 737 -4.31 45.73 -87.36
CA VAL A 737 -4.60 46.53 -88.54
C VAL A 737 -6.07 46.40 -88.90
N PHE A 738 -6.69 47.54 -89.18
CA PHE A 738 -8.11 47.67 -89.34
C PHE A 738 -8.40 48.47 -90.62
N PRO A 739 -8.94 47.85 -91.69
CA PRO A 739 -9.17 48.56 -92.96
C PRO A 739 -10.22 49.68 -92.81
N ILE A 740 -9.93 50.85 -93.36
CA ILE A 740 -10.83 51.98 -93.56
C ILE A 740 -11.58 51.71 -94.87
N ASN A 741 -12.85 51.31 -94.81
CA ASN A 741 -13.69 51.01 -95.98
C ASN A 741 -15.01 51.76 -95.85
N GLY A 742 -15.02 53.06 -96.20
CA GLY A 742 -16.20 53.94 -96.07
C GLY A 742 -16.80 54.01 -94.65
N LEU A 743 -15.98 53.90 -93.60
CA LEU A 743 -16.45 53.67 -92.22
C LEU A 743 -17.19 54.87 -91.62
N THR A 744 -18.49 54.75 -91.36
CA THR A 744 -19.21 55.68 -90.47
C THR A 744 -18.70 55.53 -89.03
N TRP A 745 -18.70 54.31 -88.51
CA TRP A 745 -17.97 53.88 -87.31
C TRP A 745 -17.96 52.34 -87.23
N ARG A 746 -17.02 51.74 -86.49
CA ARG A 746 -17.06 50.32 -86.13
C ARG A 746 -16.33 50.03 -84.82
N SER A 747 -16.61 48.90 -84.19
CA SER A 747 -15.84 48.41 -83.04
C SER A 747 -14.49 47.86 -83.47
N VAL A 748 -13.46 48.15 -82.69
CA VAL A 748 -12.12 47.58 -82.83
C VAL A 748 -11.66 47.04 -81.47
N ARG A 749 -11.20 45.79 -81.49
CA ARG A 749 -10.68 45.11 -80.30
C ARG A 749 -9.27 44.63 -80.56
N VAL A 750 -8.34 45.09 -79.73
CA VAL A 750 -6.96 44.63 -79.67
C VAL A 750 -6.79 43.82 -78.41
N GLU A 751 -6.43 42.54 -78.57
CA GLU A 751 -6.21 41.62 -77.46
C GLU A 751 -4.81 41.02 -77.52
N LEU A 752 -4.19 40.93 -76.35
CA LEU A 752 -2.93 40.24 -76.12
C LEU A 752 -3.09 39.33 -74.89
N ILE A 753 -2.84 38.04 -75.08
CA ILE A 753 -2.65 37.10 -73.97
C ILE A 753 -1.16 36.88 -73.82
N ARG A 754 -0.64 37.09 -72.61
CA ARG A 754 0.81 37.01 -72.35
C ARG A 754 1.08 36.62 -70.90
N SER A 755 2.11 35.80 -70.66
CA SER A 755 2.54 35.45 -69.31
C SER A 755 3.30 36.61 -68.67
N GLY A 756 3.21 36.76 -67.35
CA GLY A 756 3.98 37.75 -66.62
C GLY A 756 5.49 37.54 -66.77
N ALA A 757 5.95 36.29 -66.86
CA ALA A 757 7.37 35.99 -67.12
C ALA A 757 7.86 36.62 -68.45
N SER A 758 7.01 36.68 -69.47
CA SER A 758 7.36 37.28 -70.77
C SER A 758 7.14 38.80 -70.84
N LEU A 759 6.37 39.37 -69.92
CA LEU A 759 6.27 40.84 -69.73
C LEU A 759 7.44 41.34 -68.88
N GLY A 760 7.87 40.57 -67.89
CA GLY A 760 8.68 41.02 -66.76
C GLY A 760 7.81 41.16 -65.50
N GLY A 761 8.38 40.88 -64.33
CA GLY A 761 7.67 41.10 -63.06
C GLY A 761 7.74 42.56 -62.63
N GLY A 762 6.67 43.07 -62.01
CA GLY A 762 6.60 44.43 -61.45
C GLY A 762 5.64 45.36 -62.20
N LEU A 763 5.89 46.67 -62.11
CA LEU A 763 4.99 47.70 -62.66
C LEU A 763 5.12 47.80 -64.18
N HIS A 764 3.99 47.72 -64.88
CA HIS A 764 3.87 47.96 -66.32
C HIS A 764 2.86 49.07 -66.59
N ARG A 765 3.29 50.11 -67.31
CA ARG A 765 2.44 51.20 -67.82
C ARG A 765 2.22 51.01 -69.31
N LEU A 766 1.02 50.55 -69.65
CA LEU A 766 0.61 50.26 -71.01
C LEU A 766 0.01 51.50 -71.67
N LEU A 767 0.26 51.68 -72.95
CA LEU A 767 -0.35 52.74 -73.76
C LEU A 767 -0.97 52.14 -75.02
N SER A 768 -2.26 52.40 -75.23
CA SER A 768 -2.88 52.22 -76.54
C SER A 768 -2.57 53.42 -77.42
N THR A 769 -2.07 53.17 -78.62
CA THR A 769 -1.81 54.19 -79.63
C THR A 769 -2.50 53.83 -80.94
N PHE A 770 -2.69 54.83 -81.81
CA PHE A 770 -3.29 54.62 -83.12
C PHE A 770 -2.80 55.64 -84.17
N HIS A 771 -2.86 55.24 -85.44
CA HIS A 771 -2.65 56.13 -86.59
C HIS A 771 -3.33 55.58 -87.86
N ALA A 772 -3.48 56.45 -88.84
CA ALA A 772 -3.85 56.07 -90.20
C ALA A 772 -2.60 55.67 -91.01
N GLN A 773 -2.65 54.54 -91.70
CA GLN A 773 -1.60 54.09 -92.62
C GLN A 773 -2.22 53.73 -93.97
N TRP A 774 -1.46 53.88 -95.06
CA TRP A 774 -1.92 53.59 -96.44
C TRP A 774 -3.23 54.31 -96.83
N ALA A 775 -3.53 55.43 -96.18
CA ALA A 775 -4.72 56.25 -96.42
C ALA A 775 -4.36 57.51 -97.25
N PRO A 776 -5.32 58.13 -97.95
CA PRO A 776 -5.09 59.39 -98.66
C PRO A 776 -4.49 60.48 -97.76
N GLY A 777 -3.65 61.35 -98.33
CA GLY A 777 -3.04 62.46 -97.59
C GLY A 777 -4.09 63.35 -96.93
N GLY A 778 -3.89 63.67 -95.64
CA GLY A 778 -4.85 64.44 -94.84
C GLY A 778 -5.95 63.62 -94.14
N THR A 779 -5.92 62.28 -94.26
CA THR A 779 -6.87 61.41 -93.53
C THR A 779 -6.75 61.61 -92.01
N THR A 780 -7.90 61.76 -91.37
CA THR A 780 -8.03 61.72 -89.91
C THR A 780 -8.74 60.44 -89.48
N VAL A 781 -8.31 59.89 -88.34
CA VAL A 781 -8.89 58.70 -87.71
C VAL A 781 -9.22 59.05 -86.26
N THR A 782 -10.39 58.65 -85.79
CA THR A 782 -10.83 58.95 -84.42
C THR A 782 -11.16 57.68 -83.68
N LEU A 783 -10.47 57.42 -82.58
CA LEU A 783 -10.86 56.41 -81.60
C LEU A 783 -11.75 57.08 -80.56
N PHE A 784 -12.85 56.45 -80.20
CA PHE A 784 -13.80 57.01 -79.25
C PHE A 784 -14.55 55.96 -78.44
N GLY A 785 -15.04 56.40 -77.29
CA GLY A 785 -16.15 55.78 -76.56
C GLY A 785 -17.31 56.77 -76.46
N LYS A 786 -18.40 56.37 -75.79
CA LYS A 786 -19.51 57.25 -75.41
C LYS A 786 -20.06 56.88 -74.04
N SER A 787 -20.92 57.72 -73.45
CA SER A 787 -21.51 57.49 -72.12
C SER A 787 -22.19 56.12 -71.97
N GLU A 788 -22.91 55.68 -72.99
CA GLU A 788 -23.62 54.39 -73.02
C GLU A 788 -22.71 53.20 -73.36
N GLN A 789 -21.55 53.44 -73.99
CA GLN A 789 -20.61 52.44 -74.51
C GLN A 789 -19.19 53.02 -74.47
N PRO A 790 -18.55 53.10 -73.28
CA PRO A 790 -17.20 53.62 -73.18
C PRO A 790 -16.21 52.72 -73.90
N ALA A 791 -15.12 53.33 -74.38
CA ALA A 791 -13.96 52.57 -74.79
C ALA A 791 -13.29 51.99 -73.54
N HIS A 792 -13.01 50.69 -73.56
CA HIS A 792 -12.39 49.99 -72.45
C HIS A 792 -10.95 49.67 -72.78
N MET A 793 -10.04 49.99 -71.87
CA MET A 793 -8.75 49.30 -71.80
C MET A 793 -8.70 48.57 -70.47
N TYR A 794 -8.42 47.27 -70.46
CA TYR A 794 -8.36 46.51 -69.22
C TYR A 794 -7.29 45.42 -69.26
N VAL A 795 -6.85 45.04 -68.06
CA VAL A 795 -5.98 43.90 -67.82
C VAL A 795 -6.70 42.95 -66.87
N GLU A 796 -6.82 41.70 -67.30
CA GLU A 796 -7.39 40.60 -66.55
C GLU A 796 -6.28 39.58 -66.24
N ASP A 797 -6.11 39.23 -64.96
CA ASP A 797 -5.35 38.05 -64.54
C ASP A 797 -6.25 36.83 -64.75
N ILE A 798 -5.86 36.00 -65.72
CA ILE A 798 -6.61 34.82 -66.15
C ILE A 798 -6.11 33.53 -65.50
N GLY A 799 -5.33 33.63 -64.42
CA GLY A 799 -4.83 32.50 -63.63
C GLY A 799 -3.32 32.29 -63.71
N PRO A 800 -2.84 31.12 -63.22
CA PRO A 800 -1.44 30.73 -63.30
C PRO A 800 -0.91 30.70 -64.75
N ALA A 801 0.38 30.96 -64.91
CA ALA A 801 1.04 30.87 -66.20
C ALA A 801 0.99 29.42 -66.74
N ILE A 802 0.52 29.28 -67.98
CA ILE A 802 0.48 28.03 -68.72
C ILE A 802 1.55 28.12 -69.81
N PRO A 803 2.41 27.10 -69.97
CA PRO A 803 3.43 27.05 -71.01
C PRO A 803 2.78 26.94 -72.40
N ASP A 804 3.49 27.41 -73.43
CA ASP A 804 3.04 27.25 -74.80
C ASP A 804 3.11 25.76 -75.21
N THR A 805 1.98 25.22 -75.62
CA THR A 805 1.79 23.83 -76.01
C THR A 805 1.50 23.68 -77.50
N GLY A 806 1.35 24.79 -78.23
CA GLY A 806 1.09 24.79 -79.66
C GLY A 806 2.27 24.25 -80.47
N VAL A 807 1.95 23.62 -81.61
CA VAL A 807 2.95 23.22 -82.61
C VAL A 807 2.60 23.81 -83.97
N TYR A 808 3.61 24.24 -84.71
CA TYR A 808 3.44 24.73 -86.07
C TYR A 808 2.94 23.61 -86.99
N ASN A 809 1.85 23.84 -87.73
CA ASN A 809 1.25 22.87 -88.64
C ASN A 809 0.86 23.53 -89.96
N THR A 810 1.39 23.01 -91.07
CA THR A 810 1.12 23.50 -92.44
C THR A 810 -0.10 22.85 -93.10
N GLY A 811 -0.83 21.99 -92.37
CA GLY A 811 -1.99 21.23 -92.88
C GLY A 811 -1.65 19.85 -93.46
N GLY A 812 -0.38 19.43 -93.39
CA GLY A 812 0.11 18.18 -93.99
C GLY A 812 -0.04 16.89 -93.15
N GLY A 813 -0.64 16.97 -91.96
CA GLY A 813 -0.69 15.85 -91.02
C GLY A 813 0.67 15.63 -90.34
N VAL A 814 0.80 16.07 -89.10
CA VAL A 814 1.99 15.81 -88.27
C VAL A 814 1.77 14.55 -87.44
N THR A 815 2.80 13.71 -87.31
CA THR A 815 2.76 12.46 -86.51
C THR A 815 3.02 12.69 -85.03
N THR A 816 3.62 13.83 -84.65
CA THR A 816 3.86 14.19 -83.25
C THR A 816 2.72 15.07 -82.75
N PRO A 817 1.89 14.60 -81.79
CA PRO A 817 0.83 15.40 -81.21
C PRO A 817 1.38 16.61 -80.44
N PRO A 818 0.64 17.72 -80.35
CA PRO A 818 0.99 18.85 -79.49
C PRO A 818 1.08 18.41 -78.03
N ARG A 819 1.98 19.05 -77.28
CA ARG A 819 2.20 18.76 -75.86
C ARG A 819 0.98 19.19 -75.05
N GLN A 820 0.72 18.57 -73.91
CA GLN A 820 -0.34 18.95 -72.98
C GLN A 820 0.18 19.02 -71.54
N GLN A 821 -0.36 19.93 -70.74
CA GLN A 821 -0.08 19.96 -69.31
C GLN A 821 -1.04 19.04 -68.56
N TYR A 822 -0.49 18.25 -67.65
CA TYR A 822 -1.22 17.32 -66.78
C TYR A 822 -0.88 17.62 -65.32
N GLU A 823 -1.87 17.51 -64.44
CA GLU A 823 -1.68 17.41 -62.98
C GLU A 823 -2.23 16.06 -62.53
N ARG A 824 -1.42 15.23 -61.88
CA ARG A 824 -1.81 13.90 -61.39
C ARG A 824 -1.37 13.69 -59.95
N THR A 825 -2.23 13.07 -59.15
CA THR A 825 -1.92 12.64 -57.78
C THR A 825 -1.82 11.12 -57.71
N TYR A 826 -0.72 10.63 -57.15
CA TYR A 826 -0.39 9.21 -57.01
C TYR A 826 -0.34 8.86 -55.53
N THR A 827 -1.19 7.94 -55.07
CA THR A 827 -1.08 7.36 -53.73
C THR A 827 0.04 6.33 -53.70
N ALA A 828 0.83 6.29 -52.63
CA ALA A 828 1.91 5.31 -52.48
C ALA A 828 1.39 3.87 -52.61
N SER A 829 2.10 3.06 -53.40
CA SER A 829 1.78 1.65 -53.65
C SER A 829 2.39 0.73 -52.60
N TRP A 830 3.51 1.15 -52.01
CA TRP A 830 4.15 0.47 -50.90
C TRP A 830 4.96 1.48 -50.07
N SER A 831 5.14 1.17 -48.79
CA SER A 831 6.05 1.92 -47.92
C SER A 831 6.61 1.00 -46.83
N GLY A 832 7.66 1.40 -46.13
CA GLY A 832 8.18 0.60 -45.03
C GLY A 832 9.50 1.09 -44.46
N SER A 833 9.81 0.63 -43.25
CA SER A 833 11.02 1.00 -42.51
C SER A 833 12.13 -0.04 -42.67
N TYR A 834 13.37 0.42 -42.59
CA TYR A 834 14.59 -0.37 -42.73
C TYR A 834 15.48 -0.15 -41.52
N ALA A 835 15.97 -1.27 -40.97
CA ALA A 835 16.84 -1.28 -39.80
C ALA A 835 18.28 -0.94 -40.21
N ASN A 836 18.84 0.14 -39.67
CA ASN A 836 20.21 0.60 -39.89
C ASN A 836 20.58 0.76 -41.38
N ARG A 837 19.62 1.17 -42.23
CA ARG A 837 19.75 1.17 -43.70
C ARG A 837 20.17 -0.18 -44.29
N GLY A 838 19.92 -1.27 -43.57
CA GLY A 838 20.12 -2.64 -43.98
C GLY A 838 18.81 -3.22 -44.52
N ALA A 839 18.26 -4.20 -43.81
CA ALA A 839 17.07 -4.95 -44.23
C ALA A 839 15.74 -4.28 -43.81
N TYR A 840 14.67 -4.63 -44.54
CA TYR A 840 13.30 -4.24 -44.19
C TYR A 840 12.91 -4.74 -42.79
N ASN A 841 12.34 -3.86 -41.99
CA ASN A 841 11.93 -4.13 -40.63
C ASN A 841 10.42 -4.42 -40.57
N SER A 842 10.06 -5.70 -40.59
CA SER A 842 8.66 -6.15 -40.62
C SER A 842 7.86 -5.78 -39.36
N TYR A 843 8.51 -5.47 -38.24
CA TYR A 843 7.85 -5.05 -37.01
C TYR A 843 6.98 -3.81 -37.22
N TYR A 844 7.44 -2.87 -38.05
CA TYR A 844 6.71 -1.64 -38.35
C TYR A 844 5.75 -1.78 -39.54
N GLY A 845 5.69 -2.93 -40.20
CA GLY A 845 4.87 -3.12 -41.40
C GLY A 845 5.13 -2.03 -42.45
N SER A 846 4.06 -1.37 -42.89
CA SER A 846 4.14 -0.27 -43.86
C SER A 846 4.49 1.09 -43.24
N GLN A 847 4.60 1.20 -41.91
CA GLN A 847 4.86 2.47 -41.24
C GLN A 847 6.24 3.00 -41.60
N CYS A 848 6.34 4.33 -41.69
CA CYS A 848 7.55 5.00 -42.16
C CYS A 848 8.28 5.68 -40.99
N ILE A 849 9.21 4.95 -40.37
CA ILE A 849 10.01 5.42 -39.24
C ILE A 849 11.31 6.03 -39.76
N GLN A 850 11.65 7.20 -39.24
CA GLN A 850 12.96 7.82 -39.43
C GLN A 850 13.58 8.23 -38.09
N GLY A 851 14.91 8.29 -38.03
CA GLY A 851 15.70 8.85 -36.93
C GLY A 851 15.67 8.06 -35.61
N TYR A 852 14.75 7.10 -35.45
CA TYR A 852 14.73 6.22 -34.28
C TYR A 852 15.97 5.34 -34.23
N TYR A 853 16.70 5.38 -33.13
CA TYR A 853 17.81 4.46 -32.87
C TYR A 853 17.40 3.41 -31.83
N SER A 854 17.67 2.14 -32.11
CA SER A 854 17.67 1.09 -31.10
C SER A 854 18.94 0.25 -31.16
N SER A 855 19.33 -0.35 -30.04
CA SER A 855 20.51 -1.22 -29.96
C SER A 855 20.43 -2.42 -30.91
N ASN A 856 19.22 -2.93 -31.15
CA ASN A 856 19.02 -4.15 -31.93
C ASN A 856 18.88 -3.86 -33.44
N ASN A 857 18.33 -2.70 -33.82
CA ASN A 857 17.98 -2.40 -35.20
C ASN A 857 18.70 -1.16 -35.78
N GLY A 858 19.57 -0.51 -35.00
CA GLY A 858 20.25 0.73 -35.39
C GLY A 858 19.28 1.86 -35.74
N VAL A 859 19.76 2.83 -36.53
CA VAL A 859 18.97 3.99 -36.97
C VAL A 859 17.97 3.56 -38.05
N GLN A 860 16.68 3.84 -37.82
CA GLN A 860 15.64 3.57 -38.81
C GLN A 860 15.62 4.62 -39.91
N ALA A 861 15.35 4.17 -41.13
CA ALA A 861 15.02 4.98 -42.29
C ALA A 861 13.86 4.32 -43.05
N ALA A 862 13.09 5.08 -43.82
CA ALA A 862 11.94 4.53 -44.55
C ALA A 862 12.02 4.80 -46.05
N LEU A 863 11.42 3.91 -46.83
CA LEU A 863 11.22 4.08 -48.28
C LEU A 863 9.72 4.05 -48.57
N ILE A 864 9.30 4.86 -49.53
CA ILE A 864 7.92 5.02 -49.98
C ILE A 864 7.94 5.00 -51.50
N GLY A 865 7.35 3.97 -52.11
CA GLY A 865 7.26 3.85 -53.56
C GLY A 865 5.88 4.19 -54.09
N PHE A 866 5.86 4.76 -55.30
CA PHE A 866 4.63 5.10 -56.02
C PHE A 866 4.35 4.08 -57.14
N PRO A 867 3.11 4.04 -57.67
CA PRO A 867 2.72 3.11 -58.73
C PRO A 867 3.56 3.27 -60.00
N SER A 868 3.70 2.19 -60.78
CA SER A 868 4.45 2.19 -62.04
C SER A 868 3.91 3.17 -63.10
N SER A 869 2.63 3.56 -63.00
CA SER A 869 2.02 4.58 -63.86
C SER A 869 2.74 5.94 -63.77
N LEU A 870 3.35 6.26 -62.63
CA LEU A 870 4.15 7.48 -62.48
C LEU A 870 5.29 7.52 -63.51
N ALA A 871 6.04 6.43 -63.67
CA ALA A 871 7.16 6.38 -64.59
C ALA A 871 6.73 6.52 -66.06
N SER A 872 5.64 5.84 -66.45
CA SER A 872 5.11 5.92 -67.82
C SER A 872 4.53 7.30 -68.14
N ASP A 873 3.91 7.96 -67.15
CA ASP A 873 3.35 9.29 -67.30
C ASP A 873 4.45 10.33 -67.56
N LEU A 874 5.58 10.22 -66.84
CA LEU A 874 6.67 11.19 -66.88
C LEU A 874 7.71 10.95 -67.98
N GLU A 875 7.67 9.82 -68.68
CA GLU A 875 8.58 9.55 -69.79
C GLU A 875 8.46 10.62 -70.89
N GLY A 876 9.55 11.34 -71.18
CA GLY A 876 9.58 12.44 -72.15
C GLY A 876 8.87 13.72 -71.69
N ALA A 877 8.37 13.78 -70.45
CA ALA A 877 7.70 14.95 -69.91
C ALA A 877 8.68 16.00 -69.37
N SER A 878 8.26 17.26 -69.36
CA SER A 878 8.93 18.34 -68.64
C SER A 878 8.18 18.65 -67.35
N ILE A 879 8.83 18.42 -66.22
CA ILE A 879 8.26 18.64 -64.89
C ILE A 879 8.10 20.14 -64.63
N GLN A 880 6.92 20.52 -64.13
CA GLN A 880 6.60 21.88 -63.68
C GLN A 880 6.65 21.96 -62.15
N SER A 881 6.07 20.99 -61.44
CA SER A 881 6.13 20.91 -59.98
C SER A 881 5.91 19.48 -59.48
N VAL A 882 6.45 19.20 -58.29
CA VAL A 882 6.29 17.94 -57.57
C VAL A 882 6.06 18.24 -56.10
N GLU A 883 4.93 17.79 -55.57
CA GLU A 883 4.52 18.00 -54.18
C GLU A 883 4.28 16.65 -53.49
N LEU A 884 4.84 16.48 -52.29
CA LEU A 884 4.68 15.27 -51.47
C LEU A 884 3.77 15.57 -50.28
N TYR A 885 2.80 14.69 -50.04
CA TYR A 885 2.02 14.66 -48.81
C TYR A 885 2.55 13.59 -47.87
N LEU A 886 2.78 13.96 -46.61
CA LEU A 886 3.02 13.04 -45.51
C LEU A 886 2.16 13.43 -44.32
N TYR A 887 1.86 12.47 -43.45
CA TYR A 887 1.23 12.72 -42.16
C TYR A 887 2.08 12.10 -41.06
N TYR A 888 2.54 12.89 -40.09
CA TYR A 888 3.34 12.40 -38.97
C TYR A 888 2.46 12.17 -37.73
N ALA A 889 2.11 10.91 -37.48
CA ALA A 889 1.37 10.48 -36.30
C ALA A 889 2.19 10.53 -35.00
N HIS A 890 3.52 10.65 -35.10
CA HIS A 890 4.38 10.73 -33.93
C HIS A 890 5.68 11.47 -34.22
N TRP A 891 6.12 12.22 -33.22
CA TRP A 891 7.48 12.72 -33.02
C TRP A 891 7.88 12.47 -31.57
N TYR A 892 9.18 12.31 -31.31
CA TYR A 892 9.68 12.19 -29.94
C TYR A 892 9.32 13.43 -29.09
N TYR A 893 9.46 14.63 -29.65
CA TYR A 893 9.07 15.87 -28.99
C TYR A 893 7.65 16.30 -29.37
N ASN A 894 6.93 16.87 -28.39
CA ASN A 894 5.58 17.41 -28.62
C ASN A 894 5.55 18.59 -29.60
N ALA A 895 6.64 19.36 -29.68
CA ALA A 895 6.77 20.45 -30.64
C ALA A 895 6.90 19.97 -32.10
N GLY A 896 7.12 18.67 -32.31
CA GLY A 896 7.42 18.09 -33.62
C GLY A 896 8.91 17.80 -33.81
N GLY A 897 9.32 17.68 -35.07
CA GLY A 897 10.70 17.38 -35.45
C GLY A 897 11.00 17.74 -36.91
N LYS A 898 12.06 17.14 -37.46
CA LYS A 898 12.58 17.41 -38.80
C LYS A 898 12.45 16.17 -39.69
N ALA A 899 11.72 16.30 -40.79
CA ALA A 899 11.63 15.27 -41.83
C ALA A 899 12.73 15.49 -42.86
N VAL A 900 13.60 14.50 -43.05
CA VAL A 900 14.65 14.53 -44.09
C VAL A 900 14.21 13.67 -45.25
N ILE A 901 13.78 14.33 -46.32
CA ILE A 901 13.19 13.71 -47.49
C ILE A 901 14.23 13.63 -48.59
N LYS A 902 14.38 12.44 -49.16
CA LYS A 902 15.27 12.15 -50.27
C LYS A 902 14.54 11.39 -51.37
N ALA A 903 15.22 11.28 -52.49
CA ALA A 903 14.82 10.60 -53.71
C ALA A 903 15.20 9.11 -53.75
N HIS A 904 14.46 8.26 -54.46
CA HIS A 904 14.97 6.93 -54.87
C HIS A 904 14.34 6.39 -56.17
N GLY A 905 15.03 5.44 -56.82
CA GLY A 905 14.62 4.83 -58.10
C GLY A 905 13.99 3.44 -58.03
N HIS A 906 13.68 2.91 -56.84
CA HIS A 906 13.11 1.57 -56.68
C HIS A 906 11.67 1.44 -57.19
N GLY A 907 11.43 0.57 -58.19
CA GLY A 907 10.10 0.28 -58.73
C GLY A 907 9.23 -0.64 -57.84
N SER A 908 9.84 -1.35 -56.91
CA SER A 908 9.19 -2.18 -55.88
C SER A 908 10.02 -2.13 -54.60
N ARG A 909 9.48 -2.63 -53.47
CA ARG A 909 10.17 -2.59 -52.18
C ARG A 909 11.52 -3.34 -52.25
N PRO A 910 12.68 -2.68 -52.09
CA PRO A 910 13.98 -3.35 -52.21
C PRO A 910 14.31 -4.16 -50.94
N GLY A 911 15.21 -5.13 -51.07
CA GLY A 911 15.71 -5.91 -49.92
C GLY A 911 16.63 -5.09 -49.00
N THR A 912 17.36 -4.13 -49.56
CA THR A 912 18.27 -3.24 -48.85
C THR A 912 17.91 -1.77 -49.09
N PHE A 913 18.19 -0.93 -48.09
CA PHE A 913 17.93 0.51 -48.20
C PHE A 913 18.95 1.21 -49.11
N SER A 914 18.46 2.01 -50.06
CA SER A 914 19.27 3.00 -50.78
C SER A 914 18.40 4.13 -51.31
N CYS A 915 18.96 5.34 -51.34
CA CYS A 915 18.33 6.56 -51.82
C CYS A 915 19.42 7.48 -52.38
N ASP A 916 19.00 8.58 -53.02
CA ASP A 916 19.89 9.62 -53.53
C ASP A 916 20.56 10.44 -52.40
N GLY A 917 21.59 11.20 -52.75
CA GLY A 917 22.28 12.13 -51.85
C GLY A 917 21.54 13.44 -51.63
N ASP A 918 20.78 13.91 -52.63
CA ASP A 918 20.03 15.16 -52.54
C ASP A 918 18.87 15.05 -51.56
N SER A 919 18.70 16.08 -50.74
CA SER A 919 17.71 16.07 -49.65
C SER A 919 17.03 17.41 -49.41
N ARG A 920 15.81 17.35 -48.88
CA ARG A 920 15.14 18.49 -48.24
C ARG A 920 14.83 18.15 -46.79
N THR A 921 15.16 19.08 -45.90
CA THR A 921 14.79 18.99 -44.48
C THR A 921 13.63 19.94 -44.21
N ILE A 922 12.54 19.42 -43.65
CA ILE A 922 11.32 20.16 -43.38
C ILE A 922 10.94 20.03 -41.91
N ASP A 923 10.70 21.16 -41.22
CA ASP A 923 10.11 21.16 -39.88
C ASP A 923 8.66 20.68 -39.93
N TRP A 924 8.28 19.81 -39.00
CA TRP A 924 6.99 19.14 -39.00
C TRP A 924 6.42 18.99 -37.60
N GLY A 925 5.15 19.33 -37.41
CA GLY A 925 4.44 19.14 -36.15
C GLY A 925 3.99 17.69 -35.90
N ARG A 926 3.59 17.39 -34.67
CA ARG A 926 2.97 16.11 -34.30
C ARG A 926 1.49 16.09 -34.68
N ASN A 927 1.03 14.97 -35.25
CA ASN A 927 -0.32 14.79 -35.79
C ASN A 927 -0.67 15.82 -36.86
N VAL A 928 0.30 16.11 -37.74
CA VAL A 928 0.14 17.09 -38.82
C VAL A 928 0.35 16.41 -40.17
N GLY A 929 -0.61 16.60 -41.06
CA GLY A 929 -0.50 16.30 -42.49
C GLY A 929 -0.30 17.57 -43.29
N LYS A 930 0.66 17.59 -44.22
CA LYS A 930 0.85 18.72 -45.14
C LYS A 930 1.50 18.29 -46.45
N TRP A 931 1.21 19.08 -47.48
CA TRP A 931 1.91 19.02 -48.76
C TRP A 931 3.19 19.84 -48.69
N ILE A 932 4.24 19.34 -49.33
CA ILE A 932 5.54 20.01 -49.42
C ILE A 932 6.07 19.95 -50.84
N ASP A 933 6.58 21.07 -51.34
CA ASP A 933 7.27 21.11 -52.62
C ASP A 933 8.62 20.41 -52.51
N ILE A 934 8.83 19.41 -53.37
CA ILE A 934 10.06 18.61 -53.48
C ILE A 934 10.63 18.65 -54.91
N THR A 935 10.17 19.58 -55.74
CA THR A 935 10.58 19.72 -57.16
C THR A 935 12.09 19.79 -57.31
N SER A 936 12.79 20.45 -56.37
CA SER A 936 14.24 20.64 -56.44
C SER A 936 15.07 19.37 -56.23
N ILE A 937 14.49 18.28 -55.72
CA ILE A 937 15.15 17.00 -55.48
C ILE A 937 14.55 15.87 -56.34
N PHE A 938 13.70 16.23 -57.31
CA PHE A 938 13.01 15.29 -58.16
C PHE A 938 13.67 15.22 -59.54
N ASP A 939 14.07 14.02 -59.94
CA ASP A 939 14.55 13.73 -61.29
C ASP A 939 13.58 12.79 -62.01
N SER A 940 12.91 13.30 -63.05
CA SER A 940 11.91 12.55 -63.82
C SER A 940 12.44 11.32 -64.53
N THR A 941 13.76 11.20 -64.71
CA THR A 941 14.35 10.05 -65.42
C THR A 941 14.57 8.85 -64.50
N SER A 942 14.90 9.08 -63.24
CA SER A 942 15.34 8.05 -62.30
C SER A 942 14.38 7.80 -61.12
N TRP A 943 13.49 8.74 -60.78
CA TRP A 943 12.63 8.63 -59.59
C TRP A 943 11.50 7.62 -59.68
N ARG A 944 11.30 6.88 -58.59
CA ARG A 944 10.13 6.01 -58.37
C ARG A 944 9.54 6.15 -56.96
N GLY A 945 10.16 6.91 -56.07
CA GLY A 945 9.71 7.08 -54.69
C GLY A 945 10.55 8.04 -53.86
N VAL A 946 10.17 8.17 -52.59
CA VAL A 946 10.83 9.02 -51.59
C VAL A 946 11.36 8.19 -50.43
N ALA A 947 12.47 8.66 -49.87
CA ALA A 947 13.05 8.12 -48.66
C ALA A 947 12.94 9.12 -47.51
N LEU A 948 12.73 8.61 -46.30
CA LEU A 948 12.86 9.37 -45.05
C LEU A 948 14.16 8.93 -44.38
N ASP A 949 15.21 9.72 -44.53
CA ASP A 949 16.57 9.33 -44.13
C ASP A 949 17.39 10.49 -43.56
N PRO A 950 17.26 10.75 -42.26
CA PRO A 950 18.00 11.81 -41.59
C PRO A 950 19.46 11.45 -41.31
N ASN A 951 19.80 10.16 -41.29
CA ASN A 951 21.12 9.68 -40.85
C ASN A 951 21.67 10.32 -39.58
N SER A 952 20.79 10.44 -38.59
CA SER A 952 21.08 11.02 -37.30
C SER A 952 20.38 10.21 -36.22
N THR A 953 21.01 10.15 -35.05
CA THR A 953 20.43 9.63 -33.80
C THR A 953 19.78 10.72 -32.96
N SER A 954 19.83 11.98 -33.41
CA SER A 954 19.14 13.08 -32.71
C SER A 954 17.63 12.82 -32.71
N LEU A 955 17.03 13.01 -31.53
CA LEU A 955 15.60 12.85 -31.30
C LEU A 955 14.77 13.88 -32.08
N ASP A 956 15.38 14.95 -32.59
CA ASP A 956 14.75 15.89 -33.51
C ASP A 956 14.29 15.22 -34.81
N TYR A 957 14.92 14.10 -35.19
CA TYR A 957 14.59 13.37 -36.41
C TYR A 957 13.76 12.11 -36.14
N TYR A 958 13.49 11.78 -34.87
CA TYR A 958 12.70 10.61 -34.54
C TYR A 958 11.21 10.88 -34.75
N GLY A 959 10.73 10.51 -35.93
CA GLY A 959 9.32 10.60 -36.31
C GLY A 959 8.79 9.33 -36.97
N ARG A 960 7.46 9.16 -36.90
CA ARG A 960 6.72 8.15 -37.66
C ARG A 960 5.74 8.87 -38.58
N ALA A 961 5.97 8.74 -39.88
CA ALA A 961 4.98 9.05 -40.89
C ALA A 961 4.07 7.85 -41.12
N GLU A 962 2.79 8.13 -41.38
CA GLU A 962 1.84 7.12 -41.78
C GLU A 962 2.21 6.49 -43.11
N GLY A 963 2.00 5.18 -43.20
CA GLY A 963 2.33 4.35 -44.36
C GLY A 963 1.11 3.92 -45.17
N VAL A 964 1.36 3.10 -46.18
CA VAL A 964 0.31 2.47 -46.99
C VAL A 964 -0.57 1.58 -46.12
N GLY A 965 -1.88 1.81 -46.19
CA GLY A 965 -2.90 1.09 -45.41
C GLY A 965 -3.34 1.80 -44.12
N GLU A 966 -2.73 2.94 -43.80
CA GLU A 966 -3.14 3.82 -42.69
C GLU A 966 -4.09 4.92 -43.19
N GLU A 967 -4.60 5.75 -42.29
CA GLU A 967 -5.67 6.72 -42.59
C GLU A 967 -5.21 7.82 -43.58
N HIS A 968 -3.95 8.23 -43.48
CA HIS A 968 -3.36 9.31 -44.26
C HIS A 968 -2.09 8.82 -45.01
N PRO A 969 -2.23 7.92 -45.99
CA PRO A 969 -1.09 7.34 -46.68
C PRO A 969 -0.32 8.41 -47.49
N PRO A 970 1.00 8.22 -47.72
CA PRO A 970 1.78 9.16 -48.52
C PRO A 970 1.22 9.34 -49.94
N GLN A 971 1.24 10.57 -50.45
CA GLN A 971 0.78 10.89 -51.79
C GLN A 971 1.77 11.80 -52.51
N LEU A 972 1.87 11.68 -53.83
CA LEU A 972 2.71 12.51 -54.68
C LEU A 972 1.84 13.19 -55.73
N LYS A 973 1.87 14.52 -55.81
CA LYS A 973 1.22 15.29 -56.86
C LYS A 973 2.28 15.83 -57.81
N VAL A 974 2.13 15.57 -59.10
CA VAL A 974 3.08 15.99 -60.14
C VAL A 974 2.35 16.77 -61.22
N THR A 975 2.86 17.97 -61.53
CA THR A 975 2.45 18.77 -62.68
C THR A 975 3.52 18.69 -63.75
N TYR A 976 3.17 18.30 -64.96
CA TYR A 976 4.13 18.07 -66.05
C TYR A 976 3.54 18.37 -67.43
N VAL A 977 4.40 18.66 -68.41
CA VAL A 977 4.03 18.90 -69.81
C VAL A 977 4.60 17.80 -70.70
N LYS A 978 3.72 17.05 -71.37
CA LYS A 978 4.08 15.93 -72.25
C LYS A 978 3.47 16.08 -73.62
#